data_AF-A0A8B9S181-F1
#
_entry.id   AF-A0A8B9S181-F1
#
_cell.length_a   1.000
_cell.length_b   1.000
_cell.length_c   1.000
_cell.angle_alpha   90.00
_cell.angle_beta   90.00
_cell.angle_gamma   90.00
#
_symmetry.space_group_name_H-M   'P 1'
#
loop_
_entity.id
_entity.type
_entity.pdbx_description
1 polymer ?
#
loop_
_entity_poly.entity_id
_entity_poly.type
_entity_poly.pdbx_seq_one_letter_code
_entity_poly.pdbx_strand_id
1 'polypeptide(L)'
;MMGVPRDWGRPSKSVFPMTGVPSKSSPPGPQLPSKGMSLGRRVSPRSGGLPGDGTPRPTWRPLSPQVRAFGPGLQGGLAGVPAPFTIDTKGAGTGGLGLTVEGPCEAKIECLDNGDGTCSVSYLPTEPGDYNINILFAGAHVPGSPFRAPVRAPFDASKVTCSGPGLEGATAGQPGHFRVDCSRAGTAELTIGIASEAGARAEVRVEDNGDGTYTIAYTPLSPGVYTITVEYGGQPVPHFPSKVRVEPAVDTAGVKVYGPGVEGKGERGAVAMGTGTWGGRSCVFREAVTEFDVDARALTKAGGPHVKTRVSNPSGNVTETFVEDRGDGTYHVEYTPYEEGMHTVEVSYAGSPVPHSPFRVPVTEGCDPARVRVHGPGIQSGTTNQPNKFTVETRGAGTGGLGLAVEGPSEAKMSCTDNKDGSCSVEYIPYEPGTYSLNVTYGGHQVPGSPFKVPVTDVVDSSKVKCAGPGLTPGVVRANVPQTFTVDTSKAGVAPLDVKVQGPKGVVEPVDVADNGDGTQRVSYVPSREGPYSISVRYGDEEVPRSPFKVKALPTHDASKVKASGPGLNTTGVPASLPVEFTIDAKDAGEGLLAVQITDPEGKPKKATIRDNQDGTYTVSYVPDMTGRYTILIKYGGDEIPYSPYRIRAVPAGDASKCTVTGAGIGPTIQIGEETVITVDAKAAGKGKVTCTVCTPDGSEVDVDVVENADGTFDIFYTAPQPGKYVICVRFGGEHIPNSPFQVMATDRPLLGVNGLDMAGLRPFDLVIPFTIKKGEITGEVRMPSGKVAKPDITDNKDGTVTVRFAPTEAGLHEMDIRYENMHIPGSPLQFYVDYVNSGHVTAYGPGLIHGTVNKPATFTVNTKDAGEGGLSLAVEGPSKAEISCTDNQDGTCSVSYLPVLPGDYSIVVKYNDKHIPGSPFTARITGDDSLRLSHLKVGASADIPLDIGETDLSQLTATVTAPSGRKEPCQLKRLRNGHIGISFVPQEVGEHLVHISRGGQPLARSPISVTISQAELGDASRVRVAGPGLREGRTFEPAHFTIDTRDAGYGGLSLSIEGPSKVDITTEELEDGTCRVSYCPTEPGNYIISVKFGDQHVPGSPFSVKVTGEGRVKESITRRRRAPPEASVGTACDLSLKMPGSFLTPPLGLSGAPEPAQDSLVLHGAP
;
A
#
# COMPACT_ATOMS: atom_id res chain seq x y z
N MET A 1 -47.32 7.11 28.55
CA MET A 1 -48.28 8.24 28.38
C MET A 1 -47.75 9.17 27.30
N MET A 2 -48.63 9.93 26.64
CA MET A 2 -48.48 11.14 25.77
C MET A 2 -47.08 11.46 25.15
N GLY A 3 -46.94 11.79 23.86
CA GLY A 3 -47.97 12.08 22.84
C GLY A 3 -47.43 12.17 21.39
N VAL A 4 -48.36 12.18 20.41
CA VAL A 4 -48.25 11.86 18.96
C VAL A 4 -49.42 12.64 18.26
N PRO A 5 -49.44 13.11 16.97
CA PRO A 5 -48.74 12.64 15.74
C PRO A 5 -48.11 13.71 14.79
N ARG A 6 -47.41 13.23 13.72
CA ARG A 6 -47.55 13.63 12.28
C ARG A 6 -46.52 12.84 11.43
N ASP A 7 -46.79 11.77 10.67
CA ASP A 7 -47.99 11.13 10.06
C ASP A 7 -48.23 11.48 8.57
N TRP A 8 -48.88 10.54 7.83
CA TRP A 8 -48.94 10.30 6.36
C TRP A 8 -47.78 9.43 5.82
N GLY A 9 -48.01 8.36 5.02
CA GLY A 9 -49.25 7.72 4.54
C GLY A 9 -49.04 6.22 4.19
N ARG A 10 -50.12 5.44 4.05
CA ARG A 10 -50.17 3.95 4.11
C ARG A 10 -51.24 3.40 3.10
N PRO A 11 -51.58 2.09 3.01
CA PRO A 11 -50.77 0.85 2.95
C PRO A 11 -51.32 -0.31 2.05
N SER A 12 -50.53 -1.37 1.84
CA SER A 12 -51.00 -2.79 1.75
C SER A 12 -51.89 -3.21 0.55
N LYS A 13 -52.32 -4.47 0.34
CA LYS A 13 -52.30 -5.70 1.17
C LYS A 13 -52.37 -6.97 0.31
N SER A 14 -51.83 -8.09 0.79
CA SER A 14 -52.12 -9.45 0.31
C SER A 14 -53.02 -10.21 1.28
N VAL A 15 -53.77 -11.23 0.80
CA VAL A 15 -54.19 -12.48 1.48
C VAL A 15 -55.24 -13.22 0.62
N PHE A 16 -55.00 -14.51 0.33
CA PHE A 16 -55.99 -15.48 -0.19
C PHE A 16 -56.69 -16.19 0.98
N PRO A 17 -57.86 -16.83 0.77
CA PRO A 17 -57.82 -18.30 0.79
C PRO A 17 -58.81 -19.03 -0.16
N MET A 18 -58.39 -20.21 -0.63
CA MET A 18 -59.07 -21.54 -0.65
C MET A 18 -60.62 -21.63 -0.86
N THR A 19 -61.20 -22.63 -1.55
CA THR A 19 -60.73 -23.94 -2.10
C THR A 19 -61.74 -24.45 -3.15
N GLY A 20 -61.37 -25.34 -4.11
CA GLY A 20 -62.35 -25.89 -5.07
C GLY A 20 -61.81 -26.78 -6.22
N VAL A 21 -61.14 -27.89 -5.88
CA VAL A 21 -60.53 -28.91 -6.78
C VAL A 21 -61.31 -30.24 -6.60
N PRO A 22 -61.43 -31.24 -7.53
CA PRO A 22 -60.61 -31.56 -8.74
C PRO A 22 -61.31 -32.08 -10.05
N SER A 23 -60.48 -32.31 -11.08
CA SER A 23 -60.49 -33.46 -12.04
C SER A 23 -61.28 -33.42 -13.37
N LYS A 24 -60.79 -34.25 -14.33
CA LYS A 24 -61.36 -34.65 -15.64
C LYS A 24 -61.44 -33.51 -16.68
N SER A 25 -60.51 -33.32 -17.61
CA SER A 25 -59.47 -34.18 -18.22
C SER A 25 -59.95 -35.26 -19.22
N SER A 26 -59.11 -35.50 -20.24
CA SER A 26 -59.21 -36.41 -21.42
C SER A 26 -59.53 -35.70 -22.75
N PRO A 27 -58.88 -36.05 -23.90
CA PRO A 27 -58.75 -35.16 -25.07
C PRO A 27 -59.71 -35.51 -26.24
N PRO A 28 -59.40 -36.27 -27.32
CA PRO A 28 -58.18 -37.02 -27.71
C PRO A 28 -57.36 -36.37 -28.87
N GLY A 29 -56.29 -37.05 -29.32
CA GLY A 29 -55.75 -36.94 -30.71
C GLY A 29 -56.47 -37.91 -31.67
N PRO A 30 -55.96 -38.27 -32.88
CA PRO A 30 -54.53 -38.51 -33.14
C PRO A 30 -54.00 -38.18 -34.58
N GLN A 31 -52.68 -38.37 -34.76
CA GLN A 31 -51.95 -38.93 -35.92
C GLN A 31 -52.40 -38.73 -37.40
N LEU A 32 -51.41 -38.30 -38.22
CA LEU A 32 -51.11 -38.73 -39.61
C LEU A 32 -52.09 -38.31 -40.76
N PRO A 33 -51.67 -38.32 -42.05
CA PRO A 33 -50.30 -38.46 -42.61
C PRO A 33 -49.87 -37.32 -43.57
N SER A 34 -48.55 -37.13 -43.73
CA SER A 34 -47.81 -36.79 -44.98
C SER A 34 -46.33 -36.56 -44.60
N LYS A 35 -45.28 -37.08 -45.26
CA LYS A 35 -45.11 -37.70 -46.60
C LYS A 35 -45.69 -36.82 -47.71
N GLY A 36 -44.94 -35.98 -48.41
CA GLY A 36 -43.49 -36.03 -48.67
C GLY A 36 -43.24 -36.63 -50.05
N MET A 37 -43.25 -35.75 -51.05
CA MET A 37 -42.85 -35.88 -52.45
C MET A 37 -42.44 -34.45 -52.86
N SER A 38 -41.29 -34.13 -53.46
CA SER A 38 -40.40 -34.89 -54.35
C SER A 38 -41.10 -35.43 -55.59
N LEU A 39 -41.04 -34.64 -56.67
CA LEU A 39 -41.44 -35.07 -58.02
C LEU A 39 -40.31 -34.84 -59.04
N GLY A 40 -39.07 -35.03 -58.58
CA GLY A 40 -37.90 -35.30 -59.42
C GLY A 40 -38.08 -36.64 -60.13
N ARG A 41 -38.78 -36.60 -61.27
CA ARG A 41 -39.25 -37.76 -62.03
C ARG A 41 -38.13 -38.42 -62.83
N ARG A 42 -37.61 -39.60 -62.42
CA ARG A 42 -36.87 -40.53 -63.32
C ARG A 42 -36.81 -41.98 -62.80
N VAL A 43 -37.07 -42.94 -63.70
CA VAL A 43 -36.59 -44.36 -63.74
C VAL A 43 -36.95 -45.24 -62.50
N SER A 44 -37.88 -46.21 -62.51
CA SER A 44 -38.06 -47.44 -63.33
C SER A 44 -36.99 -48.54 -63.09
N PRO A 45 -37.24 -49.84 -63.38
CA PRO A 45 -38.45 -50.66 -63.22
C PRO A 45 -38.18 -52.08 -62.60
N ARG A 46 -39.23 -52.87 -62.27
CA ARG A 46 -39.39 -54.32 -62.61
C ARG A 46 -40.57 -55.01 -61.87
N SER A 47 -41.14 -56.04 -62.53
CA SER A 47 -41.93 -57.21 -62.02
C SER A 47 -43.02 -57.03 -60.94
N GLY A 48 -44.24 -57.59 -61.03
CA GLY A 48 -44.88 -58.40 -62.07
C GLY A 48 -45.71 -59.57 -61.49
N GLY A 49 -46.98 -59.76 -61.92
CA GLY A 49 -47.81 -60.91 -61.49
C GLY A 49 -49.33 -60.71 -61.57
N LEU A 50 -50.00 -61.64 -62.27
CA LEU A 50 -51.46 -61.87 -62.46
C LEU A 50 -52.14 -62.44 -61.18
N PRO A 51 -53.45 -62.87 -61.13
CA PRO A 51 -54.53 -62.92 -62.16
C PRO A 51 -55.99 -62.52 -61.72
N GLY A 52 -56.94 -62.52 -62.68
CA GLY A 52 -58.36 -62.98 -62.56
C GLY A 52 -59.41 -62.14 -61.79
N ASP A 53 -60.73 -62.25 -62.01
CA ASP A 53 -61.56 -62.92 -63.05
C ASP A 53 -63.03 -62.37 -63.03
N GLY A 54 -63.88 -62.66 -64.04
CA GLY A 54 -65.36 -62.47 -64.05
C GLY A 54 -65.88 -61.05 -64.35
N THR A 55 -66.36 -60.63 -65.54
CA THR A 55 -67.41 -61.10 -66.50
C THR A 55 -68.88 -60.98 -66.01
N PRO A 56 -69.92 -60.82 -66.88
CA PRO A 56 -69.94 -60.62 -68.34
C PRO A 56 -70.87 -59.49 -68.91
N ARG A 57 -70.67 -59.23 -70.22
CA ARG A 57 -71.47 -58.60 -71.31
C ARG A 57 -72.98 -58.30 -71.09
N PRO A 58 -73.52 -57.30 -71.84
CA PRO A 58 -74.23 -57.64 -73.09
C PRO A 58 -73.62 -57.02 -74.36
N THR A 59 -74.17 -57.34 -75.55
CA THR A 59 -73.61 -56.98 -76.87
C THR A 59 -74.63 -56.38 -77.82
N TRP A 60 -74.28 -55.29 -78.51
CA TRP A 60 -74.89 -54.86 -79.78
C TRP A 60 -73.84 -54.24 -80.71
N ARG A 61 -73.92 -54.57 -82.01
CA ARG A 61 -73.35 -53.77 -83.11
C ARG A 61 -74.51 -52.99 -83.75
N PRO A 62 -74.26 -51.82 -84.36
CA PRO A 62 -74.34 -51.82 -85.83
C PRO A 62 -73.29 -50.95 -86.54
N LEU A 63 -73.04 -51.38 -87.78
CA LEU A 63 -72.69 -50.69 -89.04
C LEU A 63 -72.26 -49.20 -89.09
N SER A 64 -71.45 -48.91 -90.12
CA SER A 64 -70.73 -47.67 -90.40
C SER A 64 -71.53 -46.59 -91.16
N PRO A 65 -71.31 -45.29 -90.88
CA PRO A 65 -71.59 -44.21 -91.83
C PRO A 65 -70.44 -44.09 -92.85
N GLN A 66 -70.72 -44.28 -94.13
CA GLN A 66 -69.72 -44.28 -95.22
C GLN A 66 -69.53 -42.92 -95.92
N VAL A 67 -69.94 -41.82 -95.28
CA VAL A 67 -69.74 -40.45 -95.78
C VAL A 67 -68.66 -39.75 -94.96
N ARG A 68 -67.72 -39.06 -95.61
CA ARG A 68 -66.60 -38.35 -94.97
C ARG A 68 -66.37 -36.99 -95.62
N ALA A 69 -66.40 -35.92 -94.83
CA ALA A 69 -66.00 -34.59 -95.29
C ALA A 69 -64.58 -34.25 -94.78
N PHE A 70 -63.74 -33.65 -95.63
CA PHE A 70 -62.36 -33.27 -95.29
C PHE A 70 -61.83 -32.16 -96.21
N GLY A 71 -61.06 -31.23 -95.64
CA GLY A 71 -60.40 -30.15 -96.37
C GLY A 71 -60.14 -28.92 -95.51
N PRO A 72 -59.31 -27.96 -95.95
CA PRO A 72 -58.93 -26.79 -95.16
C PRO A 72 -60.12 -25.90 -94.78
N GLY A 73 -61.13 -25.78 -95.66
CA GLY A 73 -62.33 -24.97 -95.38
C GLY A 73 -63.19 -25.48 -94.21
N LEU A 74 -62.98 -26.71 -93.73
CA LEU A 74 -63.62 -27.23 -92.51
C LEU A 74 -62.81 -26.96 -91.22
N GLN A 75 -61.65 -26.30 -91.34
CA GLN A 75 -60.71 -26.04 -90.24
C GLN A 75 -60.44 -24.53 -90.02
N GLY A 76 -60.67 -23.70 -91.05
CA GLY A 76 -60.53 -22.24 -90.96
C GLY A 76 -60.32 -21.57 -92.31
N GLY A 77 -60.11 -20.26 -92.31
CA GLY A 77 -59.86 -19.50 -93.55
C GLY A 77 -59.38 -18.06 -93.32
N LEU A 78 -59.34 -17.28 -94.41
CA LEU A 78 -59.09 -15.84 -94.40
C LEU A 78 -60.24 -15.12 -95.11
N ALA A 79 -60.64 -13.96 -94.59
CA ALA A 79 -61.71 -13.15 -95.18
C ALA A 79 -61.33 -12.72 -96.60
N GLY A 80 -62.22 -12.97 -97.57
CA GLY A 80 -61.99 -12.73 -99.00
C GLY A 80 -61.26 -13.85 -99.74
N VAL A 81 -60.93 -14.97 -99.08
CA VAL A 81 -60.25 -16.12 -99.71
C VAL A 81 -61.20 -17.34 -99.75
N PRO A 82 -61.39 -18.01 -100.92
CA PRO A 82 -62.20 -19.22 -101.00
C PRO A 82 -61.69 -20.34 -100.08
N ALA A 83 -62.61 -21.01 -99.39
CA ALA A 83 -62.35 -22.04 -98.39
C ALA A 83 -62.81 -23.42 -98.89
N PRO A 84 -61.96 -24.18 -99.63
CA PRO A 84 -62.35 -25.45 -100.24
C PRO A 84 -62.32 -26.64 -99.29
N PHE A 85 -63.20 -27.62 -99.53
CA PHE A 85 -63.18 -28.96 -98.94
C PHE A 85 -63.88 -29.98 -99.85
N THR A 86 -63.73 -31.27 -99.56
CA THR A 86 -64.32 -32.37 -100.32
C THR A 86 -65.22 -33.22 -99.43
N ILE A 87 -66.34 -33.67 -99.98
CA ILE A 87 -67.25 -34.65 -99.38
C ILE A 87 -67.15 -35.94 -100.19
N ASP A 88 -66.70 -37.02 -99.56
CA ASP A 88 -66.68 -38.36 -100.14
C ASP A 88 -67.91 -39.14 -99.67
N THR A 89 -68.70 -39.65 -100.62
CA THR A 89 -69.92 -40.45 -100.37
C THR A 89 -69.79 -41.90 -100.88
N LYS A 90 -68.58 -42.33 -101.31
CA LYS A 90 -68.35 -43.63 -101.94
C LYS A 90 -68.80 -44.81 -101.07
N GLY A 91 -69.87 -45.47 -101.53
CA GLY A 91 -70.46 -46.65 -100.89
C GLY A 91 -71.54 -46.36 -99.85
N ALA A 92 -71.95 -45.10 -99.64
CA ALA A 92 -72.95 -44.70 -98.63
C ALA A 92 -74.42 -45.08 -98.96
N GLY A 93 -74.68 -45.64 -100.13
CA GLY A 93 -76.04 -45.97 -100.59
C GLY A 93 -76.79 -44.77 -101.17
N THR A 94 -78.10 -44.90 -101.38
CA THR A 94 -78.95 -43.86 -101.96
C THR A 94 -79.53 -42.93 -100.90
N GLY A 95 -79.10 -41.67 -100.89
CA GLY A 95 -79.60 -40.62 -100.00
C GLY A 95 -79.25 -39.22 -100.53
N GLY A 96 -80.04 -38.21 -100.15
CA GLY A 96 -79.77 -36.82 -100.52
C GLY A 96 -78.68 -36.19 -99.65
N LEU A 97 -77.82 -35.37 -100.24
CA LEU A 97 -76.80 -34.57 -99.54
C LEU A 97 -77.34 -33.16 -99.29
N GLY A 98 -77.27 -32.69 -98.05
CA GLY A 98 -77.61 -31.33 -97.63
C GLY A 98 -76.38 -30.59 -97.13
N LEU A 99 -76.29 -29.29 -97.42
CA LEU A 99 -75.15 -28.43 -97.09
C LEU A 99 -75.65 -27.01 -96.76
N THR A 100 -75.29 -26.48 -95.59
CA THR A 100 -75.38 -25.04 -95.27
C THR A 100 -74.07 -24.54 -94.66
N VAL A 101 -73.82 -23.24 -94.77
CA VAL A 101 -72.71 -22.54 -94.11
C VAL A 101 -73.31 -21.33 -93.38
N GLU A 102 -73.20 -21.32 -92.06
CA GLU A 102 -73.79 -20.31 -91.17
C GLU A 102 -72.69 -19.54 -90.46
N GLY A 103 -72.64 -18.22 -90.60
CA GLY A 103 -71.59 -17.38 -90.02
C GLY A 103 -71.93 -15.89 -90.05
N PRO A 104 -70.94 -14.98 -89.82
CA PRO A 104 -71.14 -13.53 -89.80
C PRO A 104 -71.83 -12.97 -91.04
N CYS A 105 -71.45 -13.44 -92.23
CA CYS A 105 -72.09 -13.10 -93.50
C CYS A 105 -72.62 -14.34 -94.22
N GLU A 106 -73.58 -14.16 -95.12
CA GLU A 106 -74.05 -15.21 -96.03
C GLU A 106 -72.96 -15.54 -97.07
N ALA A 107 -72.18 -16.59 -96.80
CA ALA A 107 -71.05 -16.99 -97.64
C ALA A 107 -71.54 -17.67 -98.93
N LYS A 108 -71.09 -17.20 -100.11
CA LYS A 108 -71.40 -17.86 -101.38
C LYS A 108 -70.79 -19.27 -101.39
N ILE A 109 -71.63 -20.28 -101.55
CA ILE A 109 -71.22 -21.69 -101.68
C ILE A 109 -71.19 -22.08 -103.17
N GLU A 110 -70.12 -22.74 -103.59
CA GLU A 110 -69.99 -23.42 -104.87
C GLU A 110 -69.78 -24.92 -104.61
N CYS A 111 -70.48 -25.78 -105.35
CA CYS A 111 -70.44 -27.23 -105.20
C CYS A 111 -70.38 -27.89 -106.58
N LEU A 112 -69.46 -28.83 -106.75
CA LEU A 112 -69.19 -29.57 -107.97
C LEU A 112 -69.17 -31.07 -107.68
N ASP A 113 -70.03 -31.84 -108.36
CA ASP A 113 -69.93 -33.30 -108.39
C ASP A 113 -68.78 -33.72 -109.30
N ASN A 114 -67.86 -34.55 -108.78
CA ASN A 114 -66.72 -35.05 -109.55
C ASN A 114 -67.08 -36.33 -110.34
N GLY A 115 -68.31 -36.85 -110.22
CA GLY A 115 -68.82 -38.00 -110.96
C GLY A 115 -68.26 -39.36 -110.51
N ASP A 116 -67.37 -39.38 -109.53
CA ASP A 116 -66.73 -40.59 -108.97
C ASP A 116 -67.32 -41.02 -107.61
N GLY A 117 -68.30 -40.27 -107.09
CA GLY A 117 -68.85 -40.39 -105.74
C GLY A 117 -68.30 -39.37 -104.73
N THR A 118 -67.45 -38.43 -105.15
CA THR A 118 -67.03 -37.27 -104.36
C THR A 118 -67.60 -35.97 -104.90
N CYS A 119 -67.87 -35.02 -104.01
CA CYS A 119 -68.25 -33.65 -104.35
C CYS A 119 -67.22 -32.68 -103.78
N SER A 120 -66.69 -31.79 -104.62
CA SER A 120 -65.80 -30.71 -104.21
C SER A 120 -66.61 -29.44 -103.95
N VAL A 121 -66.39 -28.83 -102.78
CA VAL A 121 -67.13 -27.69 -102.26
C VAL A 121 -66.18 -26.55 -101.95
N SER A 122 -66.59 -25.31 -102.16
CA SER A 122 -65.92 -24.14 -101.62
C SER A 122 -66.93 -23.11 -101.15
N TYR A 123 -66.66 -22.40 -100.06
CA TYR A 123 -67.40 -21.21 -99.68
C TYR A 123 -66.48 -20.00 -99.63
N LEU A 124 -67.01 -18.82 -99.93
CA LEU A 124 -66.27 -17.55 -99.86
C LEU A 124 -66.76 -16.72 -98.66
N PRO A 125 -66.09 -16.80 -97.49
CA PRO A 125 -66.36 -15.93 -96.36
C PRO A 125 -65.78 -14.53 -96.65
N THR A 126 -66.60 -13.48 -96.58
CA THR A 126 -66.13 -12.10 -96.83
C THR A 126 -65.83 -11.33 -95.55
N GLU A 127 -66.37 -11.77 -94.41
CA GLU A 127 -66.10 -11.19 -93.08
C GLU A 127 -65.37 -12.19 -92.16
N PRO A 128 -64.50 -11.74 -91.25
CA PRO A 128 -63.85 -12.60 -90.27
C PRO A 128 -64.81 -13.01 -89.14
N GLY A 129 -64.64 -14.23 -88.62
CA GLY A 129 -65.46 -14.81 -87.55
C GLY A 129 -65.61 -16.32 -87.70
N ASP A 130 -66.45 -16.94 -86.87
CA ASP A 130 -66.70 -18.38 -86.90
C ASP A 130 -67.80 -18.76 -87.90
N TYR A 131 -67.48 -19.64 -88.86
CA TYR A 131 -68.45 -20.22 -89.78
C TYR A 131 -68.70 -21.70 -89.41
N ASN A 132 -69.97 -22.09 -89.31
CA ASN A 132 -70.40 -23.46 -89.07
C ASN A 132 -70.86 -24.09 -90.38
N ILE A 133 -70.16 -25.12 -90.84
CA ILE A 133 -70.49 -25.88 -92.05
C ILE A 133 -71.32 -27.10 -91.64
N ASN A 134 -72.63 -27.05 -91.89
CA ASN A 134 -73.54 -28.17 -91.70
C ASN A 134 -73.53 -29.05 -92.95
N ILE A 135 -73.10 -30.30 -92.81
CA ILE A 135 -73.17 -31.33 -93.85
C ILE A 135 -74.06 -32.48 -93.36
N LEU A 136 -75.10 -32.80 -94.14
CA LEU A 136 -76.06 -33.85 -93.84
C LEU A 136 -76.18 -34.84 -95.00
N PHE A 137 -76.37 -36.12 -94.70
CA PHE A 137 -76.68 -37.16 -95.68
C PHE A 137 -77.91 -37.94 -95.24
N ALA A 138 -78.86 -38.14 -96.16
CA ALA A 138 -80.17 -38.74 -95.89
C ALA A 138 -80.94 -38.08 -94.70
N GLY A 139 -80.69 -36.80 -94.43
CA GLY A 139 -81.32 -36.03 -93.35
C GLY A 139 -80.60 -36.10 -91.99
N ALA A 140 -79.49 -36.82 -91.86
CA ALA A 140 -78.69 -36.88 -90.64
C ALA A 140 -77.30 -36.22 -90.84
N HIS A 141 -76.74 -35.60 -89.80
CA HIS A 141 -75.38 -35.03 -89.87
C HIS A 141 -74.33 -36.12 -90.14
N VAL A 142 -73.39 -35.84 -91.04
CA VAL A 142 -72.24 -36.73 -91.30
C VAL A 142 -71.23 -36.65 -90.13
N PRO A 143 -70.34 -37.64 -89.93
CA PRO A 143 -69.36 -37.60 -88.85
C PRO A 143 -68.50 -36.32 -88.89
N GLY A 144 -68.53 -35.54 -87.81
CA GLY A 144 -67.82 -34.26 -87.67
C GLY A 144 -68.66 -33.01 -88.00
N SER A 145 -69.87 -33.17 -88.53
CA SER A 145 -70.82 -32.08 -88.83
C SER A 145 -71.67 -31.74 -87.59
N PRO A 146 -71.93 -30.45 -87.27
CA PRO A 146 -71.37 -29.26 -87.93
C PRO A 146 -69.88 -29.04 -87.66
N PHE A 147 -69.14 -28.64 -88.70
CA PHE A 147 -67.73 -28.28 -88.61
C PHE A 147 -67.60 -26.77 -88.33
N ARG A 148 -66.82 -26.37 -87.31
CA ARG A 148 -66.55 -24.95 -87.01
C ARG A 148 -65.21 -24.51 -87.63
N ALA A 149 -65.26 -23.55 -88.54
CA ALA A 149 -64.12 -22.98 -89.24
C ALA A 149 -63.96 -21.48 -88.89
N PRO A 150 -62.97 -21.11 -88.05
CA PRO A 150 -62.66 -19.70 -87.78
C PRO A 150 -61.95 -19.05 -88.98
N VAL A 151 -62.48 -17.92 -89.43
CA VAL A 151 -61.95 -17.09 -90.52
C VAL A 151 -61.32 -15.82 -89.95
N ARG A 152 -60.08 -15.52 -90.34
CA ARG A 152 -59.30 -14.37 -89.83
C ARG A 152 -59.14 -13.25 -90.85
N ALA A 153 -58.80 -12.05 -90.39
CA ALA A 153 -58.42 -10.93 -91.23
C ALA A 153 -56.98 -11.08 -91.77
N PRO A 154 -56.65 -10.52 -92.95
CA PRO A 154 -55.29 -10.51 -93.49
C PRO A 154 -54.39 -9.46 -92.81
N PHE A 155 -53.10 -9.77 -92.67
CA PHE A 155 -52.05 -8.87 -92.16
C PHE A 155 -50.73 -9.08 -92.94
N ASP A 156 -49.78 -8.17 -92.76
CA ASP A 156 -48.46 -8.15 -93.43
C ASP A 156 -47.37 -7.60 -92.50
N ALA A 157 -46.62 -8.51 -91.86
CA ALA A 157 -45.56 -8.18 -90.92
C ALA A 157 -44.37 -7.43 -91.56
N SER A 158 -44.22 -7.43 -92.89
CA SER A 158 -43.11 -6.74 -93.57
C SER A 158 -43.18 -5.21 -93.50
N LYS A 159 -44.36 -4.67 -93.13
CA LYS A 159 -44.63 -3.24 -93.01
C LYS A 159 -44.43 -2.67 -91.60
N VAL A 160 -44.08 -3.52 -90.63
CA VAL A 160 -43.78 -3.12 -89.25
C VAL A 160 -42.36 -2.55 -89.15
N THR A 161 -42.18 -1.45 -88.43
CA THR A 161 -40.86 -0.79 -88.27
C THR A 161 -40.57 -0.40 -86.82
N CYS A 162 -39.36 -0.69 -86.34
CA CYS A 162 -38.93 -0.40 -84.97
C CYS A 162 -37.84 0.69 -84.92
N SER A 163 -37.86 1.57 -83.91
CA SER A 163 -36.81 2.60 -83.72
C SER A 163 -36.76 3.12 -82.27
N GLY A 164 -35.57 3.49 -81.79
CA GLY A 164 -35.38 4.14 -80.48
C GLY A 164 -34.08 3.74 -79.76
N PRO A 165 -33.65 4.51 -78.75
CA PRO A 165 -32.33 4.36 -78.12
C PRO A 165 -32.13 3.00 -77.44
N GLY A 166 -33.20 2.36 -76.96
CA GLY A 166 -33.16 1.00 -76.40
C GLY A 166 -32.81 -0.10 -77.41
N LEU A 167 -32.64 0.21 -78.69
CA LEU A 167 -32.07 -0.69 -79.70
C LEU A 167 -30.55 -0.48 -79.91
N GLU A 168 -29.99 0.61 -79.37
CA GLU A 168 -28.59 1.01 -79.54
C GLU A 168 -27.74 0.68 -78.30
N GLY A 169 -28.27 0.92 -77.10
CA GLY A 169 -27.59 0.62 -75.83
C GLY A 169 -28.51 0.70 -74.60
N ALA A 170 -28.06 0.14 -73.48
CA ALA A 170 -28.73 0.25 -72.18
C ALA A 170 -27.76 0.11 -71.00
N THR A 171 -28.25 0.35 -69.78
CA THR A 171 -27.50 0.17 -68.53
C THR A 171 -28.26 -0.79 -67.61
N ALA A 172 -27.53 -1.64 -66.88
CA ALA A 172 -28.13 -2.60 -65.96
C ALA A 172 -28.99 -1.87 -64.90
N GLY A 173 -30.21 -2.35 -64.69
CA GLY A 173 -31.18 -1.75 -63.76
C GLY A 173 -31.88 -0.48 -64.26
N GLN A 174 -31.58 0.02 -65.47
CA GLN A 174 -32.25 1.18 -66.07
C GLN A 174 -33.15 0.75 -67.24
N PRO A 175 -34.32 1.41 -67.46
CA PRO A 175 -35.22 1.07 -68.56
C PRO A 175 -34.70 1.57 -69.91
N GLY A 176 -34.51 0.66 -70.86
CA GLY A 176 -34.31 0.97 -72.28
C GLY A 176 -35.65 1.09 -73.01
N HIS A 177 -35.77 2.05 -73.93
CA HIS A 177 -37.03 2.38 -74.60
C HIS A 177 -36.91 2.37 -76.14
N PHE A 178 -37.89 1.79 -76.83
CA PHE A 178 -38.05 1.89 -78.29
C PHE A 178 -39.52 1.82 -78.73
N ARG A 179 -39.84 2.35 -79.93
CA ARG A 179 -41.17 2.33 -80.54
C ARG A 179 -41.25 1.26 -81.63
N VAL A 180 -42.41 0.62 -81.77
CA VAL A 180 -42.77 -0.26 -82.89
C VAL A 180 -43.99 0.34 -83.60
N ASP A 181 -43.90 0.60 -84.90
CA ASP A 181 -44.99 1.10 -85.74
C ASP A 181 -45.57 -0.06 -86.57
N CYS A 182 -46.83 -0.41 -86.31
CA CYS A 182 -47.60 -1.43 -87.02
C CYS A 182 -48.73 -0.83 -87.88
N SER A 183 -48.85 0.50 -87.97
CA SER A 183 -50.00 1.22 -88.55
C SER A 183 -50.34 0.84 -90.00
N ARG A 184 -49.39 0.28 -90.73
CA ARG A 184 -49.52 -0.14 -92.14
C ARG A 184 -49.57 -1.66 -92.33
N ALA A 185 -49.47 -2.45 -91.26
CA ALA A 185 -49.34 -3.92 -91.30
C ALA A 185 -50.68 -4.68 -91.27
N GLY A 186 -51.82 -4.00 -91.08
CA GLY A 186 -53.07 -4.68 -90.73
C GLY A 186 -53.07 -5.16 -89.27
N THR A 187 -54.11 -5.87 -88.83
CA THR A 187 -54.30 -6.20 -87.41
C THR A 187 -53.81 -7.61 -87.07
N ALA A 188 -52.74 -7.70 -86.29
CA ALA A 188 -52.23 -8.94 -85.69
C ALA A 188 -51.63 -8.71 -84.29
N GLU A 189 -51.25 -9.82 -83.63
CA GLU A 189 -50.64 -9.83 -82.30
C GLU A 189 -49.16 -9.42 -82.34
N LEU A 190 -48.71 -8.54 -81.44
CA LEU A 190 -47.31 -8.11 -81.32
C LEU A 190 -46.62 -8.81 -80.14
N THR A 191 -45.54 -9.54 -80.42
CA THR A 191 -44.74 -10.26 -79.42
C THR A 191 -43.33 -9.69 -79.34
N ILE A 192 -42.89 -9.36 -78.13
CA ILE A 192 -41.52 -8.90 -77.84
C ILE A 192 -40.83 -9.90 -76.92
N GLY A 193 -39.57 -10.21 -77.19
CA GLY A 193 -38.71 -11.02 -76.32
C GLY A 193 -37.32 -10.39 -76.17
N ILE A 194 -36.78 -10.35 -74.95
CA ILE A 194 -35.45 -9.80 -74.67
C ILE A 194 -34.72 -10.71 -73.68
N ALA A 195 -33.58 -11.26 -74.08
CA ALA A 195 -32.80 -12.20 -73.27
C ALA A 195 -31.28 -12.07 -73.48
N SER A 196 -30.51 -12.25 -72.42
CA SER A 196 -29.05 -12.32 -72.47
C SER A 196 -28.57 -13.62 -73.13
N GLU A 197 -27.32 -13.65 -73.58
CA GLU A 197 -26.69 -14.87 -74.11
C GLU A 197 -26.56 -16.00 -73.06
N ALA A 198 -26.71 -15.69 -71.76
CA ALA A 198 -26.83 -16.65 -70.66
C ALA A 198 -28.27 -17.13 -70.38
N GLY A 199 -29.25 -16.70 -71.19
CA GLY A 199 -30.66 -17.09 -71.08
C GLY A 199 -31.52 -16.28 -70.10
N ALA A 200 -30.94 -15.33 -69.36
CA ALA A 200 -31.70 -14.47 -68.45
C ALA A 200 -32.56 -13.46 -69.25
N ARG A 201 -33.88 -13.53 -69.07
CA ARG A 201 -34.86 -12.64 -69.72
C ARG A 201 -34.94 -11.30 -68.98
N ALA A 202 -35.09 -10.20 -69.73
CA ALA A 202 -35.44 -8.90 -69.16
C ALA A 202 -36.96 -8.82 -68.93
N GLU A 203 -37.39 -7.98 -67.97
CA GLU A 203 -38.79 -7.57 -67.91
C GLU A 203 -39.07 -6.65 -69.11
N VAL A 204 -40.18 -6.88 -69.83
CA VAL A 204 -40.61 -6.07 -70.97
C VAL A 204 -42.04 -5.62 -70.75
N ARG A 205 -42.29 -4.33 -71.00
CA ARG A 205 -43.61 -3.70 -70.97
C ARG A 205 -43.94 -3.17 -72.36
N VAL A 206 -45.18 -3.36 -72.78
CA VAL A 206 -45.71 -2.95 -74.09
C VAL A 206 -46.92 -2.07 -73.83
N GLU A 207 -46.88 -0.85 -74.34
CA GLU A 207 -47.93 0.16 -74.24
C GLU A 207 -48.47 0.46 -75.64
N ASP A 208 -49.77 0.28 -75.86
CA ASP A 208 -50.43 0.60 -77.13
C ASP A 208 -50.81 2.09 -77.14
N ASN A 209 -50.29 2.85 -78.10
CA ASN A 209 -50.53 4.29 -78.20
C ASN A 209 -51.89 4.61 -78.88
N GLY A 210 -52.63 3.61 -79.36
CA GLY A 210 -53.94 3.76 -80.01
C GLY A 210 -53.89 4.26 -81.46
N ASP A 211 -52.71 4.61 -81.98
CA ASP A 211 -52.47 5.06 -83.36
C ASP A 211 -51.95 3.95 -84.29
N GLY A 212 -51.94 2.69 -83.80
CA GLY A 212 -51.29 1.56 -84.47
C GLY A 212 -49.79 1.45 -84.18
N THR A 213 -49.27 2.20 -83.21
CA THR A 213 -47.89 2.09 -82.74
C THR A 213 -47.81 1.76 -81.25
N TYR A 214 -46.71 1.13 -80.87
CA TYR A 214 -46.45 0.59 -79.53
C TYR A 214 -45.19 1.19 -78.94
N THR A 215 -45.24 1.55 -77.66
CA THR A 215 -44.09 1.98 -76.87
C THR A 215 -43.59 0.80 -76.05
N ILE A 216 -42.34 0.41 -76.24
CA ILE A 216 -41.70 -0.73 -75.57
C ILE A 216 -40.71 -0.20 -74.54
N ALA A 217 -40.79 -0.69 -73.31
CA ALA A 217 -39.83 -0.43 -72.24
C ALA A 217 -39.30 -1.76 -71.68
N TYR A 218 -37.99 -1.86 -71.45
CA TYR A 218 -37.40 -3.07 -70.87
C TYR A 218 -36.26 -2.78 -69.89
N THR A 219 -36.12 -3.60 -68.85
CA THR A 219 -35.08 -3.40 -67.82
C THR A 219 -34.14 -4.63 -67.78
N PRO A 220 -32.91 -4.55 -68.30
CA PRO A 220 -31.93 -5.62 -68.18
C PRO A 220 -31.31 -5.59 -66.77
N LEU A 221 -31.29 -6.73 -66.07
CA LEU A 221 -30.83 -6.78 -64.67
C LEU A 221 -29.31 -6.99 -64.50
N SER A 222 -28.59 -7.32 -65.57
CA SER A 222 -27.14 -7.57 -65.54
C SER A 222 -26.44 -6.96 -66.76
N PRO A 223 -25.16 -6.56 -66.65
CA PRO A 223 -24.36 -6.16 -67.81
C PRO A 223 -24.13 -7.35 -68.76
N GLY A 224 -23.94 -7.08 -70.05
CA GLY A 224 -23.69 -8.10 -71.07
C GLY A 224 -24.34 -7.80 -72.41
N VAL A 225 -24.40 -8.80 -73.29
CA VAL A 225 -25.09 -8.71 -74.59
C VAL A 225 -26.47 -9.36 -74.48
N TYR A 226 -27.50 -8.62 -74.91
CA TYR A 226 -28.88 -9.07 -74.98
C TYR A 226 -29.34 -9.14 -76.43
N THR A 227 -30.14 -10.16 -76.74
CA THR A 227 -30.83 -10.33 -78.01
C THR A 227 -32.28 -9.89 -77.86
N ILE A 228 -32.74 -9.01 -78.76
CA ILE A 228 -34.12 -8.53 -78.85
C ILE A 228 -34.79 -9.23 -80.05
N THR A 229 -35.96 -9.81 -79.84
CA THR A 229 -36.84 -10.40 -80.86
C THR A 229 -38.15 -9.63 -80.92
N VAL A 230 -38.62 -9.32 -82.13
CA VAL A 230 -39.92 -8.67 -82.40
C VAL A 230 -40.63 -9.49 -83.46
N GLU A 231 -41.86 -9.92 -83.16
CA GLU A 231 -42.71 -10.72 -84.06
C GLU A 231 -44.10 -10.10 -84.17
N TYR A 232 -44.68 -10.10 -85.37
CA TYR A 232 -46.04 -9.62 -85.63
C TYR A 232 -46.86 -10.72 -86.30
N GLY A 233 -47.98 -11.11 -85.68
CA GLY A 233 -48.80 -12.26 -86.09
C GLY A 233 -48.05 -13.60 -86.10
N GLY A 234 -46.99 -13.73 -85.28
CA GLY A 234 -46.11 -14.90 -85.27
C GLY A 234 -45.09 -14.95 -86.44
N GLN A 235 -44.87 -13.83 -87.14
CA GLN A 235 -43.81 -13.69 -88.14
C GLN A 235 -42.75 -12.68 -87.66
N PRO A 236 -41.45 -12.92 -87.88
CA PRO A 236 -40.40 -12.00 -87.46
C PRO A 236 -40.46 -10.67 -88.23
N VAL A 237 -40.34 -9.56 -87.50
CA VAL A 237 -40.30 -8.20 -88.06
C VAL A 237 -38.92 -7.95 -88.71
N PRO A 238 -38.83 -7.20 -89.83
CA PRO A 238 -37.56 -6.89 -90.48
C PRO A 238 -36.50 -6.34 -89.52
N HIS A 239 -35.25 -6.79 -89.69
CA HIS A 239 -34.08 -6.49 -88.85
C HIS A 239 -34.08 -7.08 -87.43
N PHE A 240 -35.03 -7.95 -87.08
CA PHE A 240 -34.99 -8.73 -85.82
C PHE A 240 -34.76 -10.23 -86.11
N PRO A 241 -34.03 -10.96 -85.24
CA PRO A 241 -33.45 -10.53 -83.96
C PRO A 241 -32.28 -9.53 -84.10
N SER A 242 -32.20 -8.59 -83.15
CA SER A 242 -31.13 -7.60 -83.03
C SER A 242 -30.38 -7.79 -81.70
N LYS A 243 -29.18 -7.21 -81.56
CA LYS A 243 -28.35 -7.29 -80.34
C LYS A 243 -28.07 -5.91 -79.76
N VAL A 244 -28.27 -5.77 -78.45
CA VAL A 244 -27.98 -4.57 -77.66
C VAL A 244 -26.92 -4.87 -76.59
N ARG A 245 -26.06 -3.90 -76.29
CA ARG A 245 -25.05 -3.99 -75.22
C ARG A 245 -25.56 -3.28 -73.96
N VAL A 246 -25.43 -3.95 -72.83
CA VAL A 246 -25.81 -3.46 -71.50
C VAL A 246 -24.57 -3.23 -70.65
N GLU A 247 -24.40 -2.01 -70.16
CA GLU A 247 -23.27 -1.61 -69.31
C GLU A 247 -23.60 -1.74 -67.80
N PRO A 248 -22.61 -1.97 -66.92
CA PRO A 248 -22.85 -2.09 -65.47
C PRO A 248 -23.26 -0.76 -64.84
N ALA A 249 -24.10 -0.82 -63.79
CA ALA A 249 -24.56 0.38 -63.07
C ALA A 249 -23.49 1.00 -62.15
N VAL A 250 -22.57 0.17 -61.64
CA VAL A 250 -21.47 0.55 -60.76
C VAL A 250 -20.25 -0.30 -61.16
N ASP A 251 -19.06 0.29 -61.23
CA ASP A 251 -17.82 -0.47 -61.37
C ASP A 251 -17.50 -1.18 -60.05
N THR A 252 -17.56 -2.51 -60.04
CA THR A 252 -17.27 -3.34 -58.88
C THR A 252 -15.82 -3.87 -58.85
N ALA A 253 -14.97 -3.52 -59.83
CA ALA A 253 -13.62 -4.09 -59.98
C ALA A 253 -12.69 -3.86 -58.77
N GLY A 254 -12.96 -2.84 -57.95
CA GLY A 254 -12.23 -2.56 -56.71
C GLY A 254 -12.65 -3.39 -55.49
N VAL A 255 -13.76 -4.12 -55.55
CA VAL A 255 -14.29 -4.91 -54.43
C VAL A 255 -13.59 -6.27 -54.35
N LYS A 256 -13.22 -6.70 -53.14
CA LYS A 256 -12.59 -8.00 -52.88
C LYS A 256 -13.47 -8.85 -51.98
N VAL A 257 -13.38 -10.17 -52.15
CA VAL A 257 -14.02 -11.16 -51.27
C VAL A 257 -12.97 -12.21 -50.92
N TYR A 258 -12.85 -12.59 -49.64
CA TYR A 258 -11.85 -13.54 -49.15
C TYR A 258 -12.32 -14.21 -47.85
N GLY A 259 -11.75 -15.36 -47.49
CA GLY A 259 -12.13 -16.13 -46.30
C GLY A 259 -12.70 -17.52 -46.62
N PRO A 260 -12.81 -18.38 -45.60
CA PRO A 260 -13.01 -19.82 -45.79
C PRO A 260 -14.31 -20.17 -46.53
N GLY A 261 -15.36 -19.36 -46.40
CA GLY A 261 -16.66 -19.52 -47.06
C GLY A 261 -16.73 -19.14 -48.55
N VAL A 262 -15.63 -18.72 -49.18
CA VAL A 262 -15.57 -18.48 -50.65
C VAL A 262 -14.36 -19.11 -51.35
N GLU A 263 -13.38 -19.62 -50.60
CA GLU A 263 -12.09 -20.11 -51.11
C GLU A 263 -12.16 -21.52 -51.75
N GLY A 264 -12.97 -21.63 -52.80
CA GLY A 264 -13.01 -22.80 -53.68
C GLY A 264 -11.74 -22.96 -54.52
N LYS A 265 -11.28 -24.20 -54.72
CA LYS A 265 -10.08 -24.50 -55.52
C LYS A 265 -10.21 -24.06 -56.98
N GLY A 266 -9.50 -22.99 -57.35
CA GLY A 266 -9.14 -22.69 -58.73
C GLY A 266 -8.21 -23.76 -59.32
N GLU A 267 -8.27 -23.96 -60.64
CA GLU A 267 -7.65 -25.09 -61.32
C GLU A 267 -6.11 -25.01 -61.39
N ARG A 268 -5.41 -25.91 -60.69
CA ARG A 268 -4.09 -26.43 -61.11
C ARG A 268 -3.64 -27.69 -60.37
N GLY A 269 -3.18 -28.69 -61.14
CA GLY A 269 -2.17 -29.71 -60.78
C GLY A 269 -2.36 -30.54 -59.50
N ALA A 270 -2.77 -31.81 -59.65
CA ALA A 270 -2.72 -32.79 -58.57
C ALA A 270 -1.47 -33.69 -58.66
N VAL A 271 -0.45 -33.45 -57.82
CA VAL A 271 0.51 -34.47 -57.34
C VAL A 271 1.03 -34.09 -55.95
N ALA A 272 0.75 -34.91 -54.92
CA ALA A 272 1.58 -35.08 -53.72
C ALA A 272 1.01 -36.21 -52.84
N MET A 273 1.81 -37.26 -52.59
CA MET A 273 1.54 -38.32 -51.61
C MET A 273 2.71 -38.36 -50.62
N GLY A 274 2.44 -38.31 -49.32
CA GLY A 274 3.45 -38.53 -48.28
C GLY A 274 3.39 -37.60 -47.07
N THR A 275 3.65 -38.18 -45.89
CA THR A 275 4.16 -37.54 -44.66
C THR A 275 3.53 -36.24 -44.17
N GLY A 276 2.49 -36.36 -43.34
CA GLY A 276 2.52 -35.82 -41.97
C GLY A 276 2.84 -34.33 -41.72
N THR A 277 2.13 -33.39 -42.35
CA THR A 277 1.76 -32.09 -41.73
C THR A 277 0.65 -31.44 -42.55
N TRP A 278 -0.59 -31.49 -42.07
CA TRP A 278 -1.71 -30.81 -42.74
C TRP A 278 -1.78 -29.35 -42.30
N GLY A 279 -1.05 -28.49 -43.02
CA GLY A 279 -1.41 -27.08 -43.08
C GLY A 279 -2.84 -26.95 -43.60
N GLY A 280 -3.63 -26.09 -42.96
CA GLY A 280 -5.07 -26.00 -43.16
C GLY A 280 -5.45 -25.83 -44.63
N ARG A 281 -6.22 -26.78 -45.16
CA ARG A 281 -6.92 -26.61 -46.43
C ARG A 281 -8.33 -26.14 -46.07
N SER A 282 -8.76 -24.97 -46.55
CA SER A 282 -10.14 -24.54 -46.31
C SER A 282 -11.10 -25.55 -46.91
N CYS A 283 -11.86 -26.23 -46.05
CA CYS A 283 -12.93 -27.15 -46.41
C CYS A 283 -14.13 -26.80 -45.55
N VAL A 284 -15.24 -26.48 -46.21
CA VAL A 284 -16.46 -26.05 -45.54
C VAL A 284 -17.20 -27.28 -45.05
N PHE A 285 -17.53 -27.34 -43.76
CA PHE A 285 -18.20 -28.48 -43.17
C PHE A 285 -19.71 -28.29 -43.10
N ARG A 286 -20.45 -29.36 -43.42
CA ARG A 286 -21.89 -29.41 -43.23
C ARG A 286 -22.24 -29.17 -41.75
N GLU A 287 -23.24 -28.33 -41.51
CA GLU A 287 -23.70 -27.90 -40.18
C GLU A 287 -22.66 -27.14 -39.33
N ALA A 288 -21.53 -26.73 -39.93
CA ALA A 288 -20.61 -25.76 -39.35
C ALA A 288 -20.94 -24.33 -39.84
N VAL A 289 -20.93 -23.36 -38.92
CA VAL A 289 -21.02 -21.94 -39.31
C VAL A 289 -19.75 -21.61 -40.10
N THR A 290 -19.91 -20.95 -41.24
CA THR A 290 -18.83 -20.67 -42.19
C THR A 290 -18.90 -19.22 -42.63
N GLU A 291 -17.74 -18.57 -42.72
CA GLU A 291 -17.64 -17.12 -42.83
C GLU A 291 -16.73 -16.64 -43.97
N PHE A 292 -16.95 -15.42 -44.44
CA PHE A 292 -16.06 -14.68 -45.33
C PHE A 292 -16.23 -13.17 -45.19
N ASP A 293 -15.25 -12.41 -45.64
CA ASP A 293 -15.26 -10.94 -45.63
C ASP A 293 -15.42 -10.37 -47.05
N VAL A 294 -16.09 -9.23 -47.17
CA VAL A 294 -16.17 -8.40 -48.38
C VAL A 294 -15.53 -7.04 -48.09
N ASP A 295 -14.44 -6.71 -48.77
CA ASP A 295 -13.79 -5.39 -48.71
C ASP A 295 -14.24 -4.55 -49.90
N ALA A 296 -15.13 -3.58 -49.65
CA ALA A 296 -15.63 -2.64 -50.64
C ALA A 296 -15.06 -1.22 -50.47
N ARG A 297 -13.92 -1.07 -49.76
CA ARG A 297 -13.33 0.25 -49.42
C ARG A 297 -12.82 1.05 -50.62
N ALA A 298 -12.73 0.43 -51.79
CA ALA A 298 -12.51 1.11 -53.05
C ALA A 298 -13.72 1.93 -53.53
N LEU A 299 -14.94 1.59 -53.09
CA LEU A 299 -16.20 2.22 -53.51
C LEU A 299 -16.84 3.08 -52.42
N THR A 300 -16.72 2.70 -51.15
CA THR A 300 -17.20 3.51 -50.02
C THR A 300 -16.27 3.43 -48.81
N LYS A 301 -16.15 4.54 -48.07
CA LYS A 301 -15.41 4.61 -46.78
C LYS A 301 -16.34 4.69 -45.56
N ALA A 302 -17.63 4.61 -45.79
CA ALA A 302 -18.66 4.47 -44.78
C ALA A 302 -19.49 3.23 -45.10
N GLY A 303 -19.93 2.52 -44.07
CA GLY A 303 -20.89 1.42 -44.20
C GLY A 303 -22.21 1.84 -44.86
N GLY A 304 -23.01 0.83 -45.17
CA GLY A 304 -24.36 0.95 -45.72
C GLY A 304 -24.84 -0.37 -46.30
N PRO A 305 -26.15 -0.55 -46.56
CA PRO A 305 -26.77 -1.79 -47.05
C PRO A 305 -26.49 -2.04 -48.55
N HIS A 306 -25.21 -2.00 -48.93
CA HIS A 306 -24.73 -2.09 -50.30
C HIS A 306 -24.40 -3.53 -50.70
N VAL A 307 -23.83 -4.34 -49.80
CA VAL A 307 -23.53 -5.75 -50.05
C VAL A 307 -24.79 -6.60 -49.89
N LYS A 308 -25.02 -7.52 -50.83
CA LYS A 308 -26.04 -8.57 -50.74
C LYS A 308 -25.48 -9.90 -51.18
N THR A 309 -25.81 -10.95 -50.44
CA THR A 309 -25.33 -12.32 -50.64
C THR A 309 -26.49 -13.31 -50.82
N ARG A 310 -26.25 -14.40 -51.55
CA ARG A 310 -27.18 -15.54 -51.64
C ARG A 310 -26.39 -16.83 -51.80
N VAL A 311 -26.57 -17.78 -50.89
CA VAL A 311 -25.98 -19.13 -50.98
C VAL A 311 -27.02 -20.08 -51.54
N SER A 312 -26.80 -20.61 -52.73
CA SER A 312 -27.64 -21.65 -53.35
C SER A 312 -27.00 -23.02 -53.19
N ASN A 313 -27.79 -23.97 -52.68
CA ASN A 313 -27.38 -25.31 -52.29
C ASN A 313 -27.48 -26.29 -53.48
N PRO A 314 -26.87 -27.50 -53.41
CA PRO A 314 -26.95 -28.51 -54.46
C PRO A 314 -28.38 -28.93 -54.85
N SER A 315 -29.33 -28.87 -53.92
CA SER A 315 -30.76 -29.11 -54.17
C SER A 315 -31.48 -27.99 -54.95
N GLY A 316 -30.87 -26.81 -55.08
CA GLY A 316 -31.51 -25.57 -55.54
C GLY A 316 -32.17 -24.74 -54.44
N ASN A 317 -32.20 -25.22 -53.19
CA ASN A 317 -32.60 -24.43 -52.02
C ASN A 317 -31.63 -23.27 -51.77
N VAL A 318 -32.04 -22.30 -50.96
CA VAL A 318 -31.19 -21.17 -50.52
C VAL A 318 -30.87 -21.33 -49.04
N THR A 319 -29.59 -21.32 -48.68
CA THR A 319 -29.13 -21.18 -47.30
C THR A 319 -29.20 -19.70 -46.89
N GLU A 320 -29.69 -19.43 -45.69
CA GLU A 320 -29.74 -18.09 -45.11
C GLU A 320 -28.32 -17.55 -44.85
N THR A 321 -28.10 -16.28 -45.18
CA THR A 321 -26.81 -15.59 -44.99
C THR A 321 -26.99 -14.39 -44.08
N PHE A 322 -26.22 -14.31 -43.00
CA PHE A 322 -26.12 -13.11 -42.18
C PHE A 322 -25.04 -12.20 -42.77
N VAL A 323 -25.31 -10.89 -42.88
CA VAL A 323 -24.36 -9.89 -43.38
C VAL A 323 -24.25 -8.78 -42.33
N GLU A 324 -23.07 -8.65 -41.73
CA GLU A 324 -22.73 -7.56 -40.81
C GLU A 324 -21.95 -6.48 -41.56
N ASP A 325 -22.35 -5.22 -41.39
CA ASP A 325 -21.61 -4.05 -41.85
C ASP A 325 -20.71 -3.54 -40.73
N ARG A 326 -19.38 -3.56 -40.95
CA ARG A 326 -18.40 -3.10 -39.95
C ARG A 326 -18.23 -1.57 -39.94
N GLY A 327 -18.96 -0.84 -40.79
CA GLY A 327 -19.02 0.61 -40.83
C GLY A 327 -17.84 1.30 -41.54
N ASP A 328 -16.73 0.61 -41.78
CA ASP A 328 -15.54 1.14 -42.46
C ASP A 328 -15.55 0.93 -43.99
N GLY A 329 -16.57 0.27 -44.53
CA GLY A 329 -16.64 -0.20 -45.91
C GLY A 329 -16.23 -1.67 -46.09
N THR A 330 -15.94 -2.40 -45.02
CA THR A 330 -15.88 -3.87 -44.99
C THR A 330 -17.13 -4.50 -44.37
N TYR A 331 -17.43 -5.71 -44.81
CA TYR A 331 -18.60 -6.48 -44.39
C TYR A 331 -18.18 -7.90 -44.02
N HIS A 332 -18.76 -8.45 -42.96
CA HIS A 332 -18.64 -9.86 -42.62
C HIS A 332 -19.88 -10.61 -43.10
N VAL A 333 -19.70 -11.86 -43.55
CA VAL A 333 -20.80 -12.71 -44.02
C VAL A 333 -20.67 -14.09 -43.39
N GLU A 334 -21.72 -14.54 -42.71
CA GLU A 334 -21.84 -15.90 -42.19
C GLU A 334 -22.94 -16.69 -42.91
N TYR A 335 -22.74 -17.99 -43.08
CA TYR A 335 -23.79 -18.95 -43.48
C TYR A 335 -23.49 -20.36 -42.94
N THR A 336 -24.54 -21.17 -42.79
CA THR A 336 -24.42 -22.56 -42.29
C THR A 336 -24.98 -23.54 -43.33
N PRO A 337 -24.14 -24.18 -44.16
CA PRO A 337 -24.64 -25.11 -45.17
C PRO A 337 -25.09 -26.42 -44.52
N TYR A 338 -26.34 -26.79 -44.70
CA TYR A 338 -26.94 -28.00 -44.12
C TYR A 338 -26.97 -29.20 -45.09
N GLU A 339 -26.56 -29.00 -46.35
CA GLU A 339 -26.44 -30.05 -47.38
C GLU A 339 -24.96 -30.38 -47.66
N GLU A 340 -24.67 -31.59 -48.13
CA GLU A 340 -23.34 -31.93 -48.68
C GLU A 340 -23.28 -31.59 -50.17
N GLY A 341 -22.13 -31.10 -50.66
CA GLY A 341 -21.86 -30.91 -52.09
C GLY A 341 -21.51 -29.48 -52.50
N MET A 342 -21.50 -29.22 -53.81
CA MET A 342 -21.06 -27.95 -54.38
C MET A 342 -22.11 -26.85 -54.24
N HIS A 343 -21.88 -25.94 -53.31
CA HIS A 343 -22.69 -24.74 -53.10
C HIS A 343 -22.24 -23.60 -54.02
N THR A 344 -23.15 -22.69 -54.34
CA THR A 344 -22.90 -21.51 -55.19
C THR A 344 -23.18 -20.25 -54.37
N VAL A 345 -22.15 -19.43 -54.14
CA VAL A 345 -22.24 -18.21 -53.34
C VAL A 345 -22.23 -16.99 -54.26
N GLU A 346 -23.38 -16.35 -54.42
CA GLU A 346 -23.48 -15.07 -55.12
C GLU A 346 -23.27 -13.92 -54.14
N VAL A 347 -22.42 -12.97 -54.53
CA VAL A 347 -22.11 -11.71 -53.82
C VAL A 347 -22.27 -10.55 -54.80
N SER A 348 -22.93 -9.48 -54.36
CA SER A 348 -23.19 -8.27 -55.17
C SER A 348 -23.04 -7.00 -54.33
N TYR A 349 -22.62 -5.90 -54.96
CA TYR A 349 -22.53 -4.56 -54.38
C TYR A 349 -23.45 -3.62 -55.17
N ALA A 350 -24.36 -2.94 -54.47
CA ALA A 350 -25.41 -2.09 -55.06
C ALA A 350 -26.22 -2.78 -56.19
N GLY A 351 -26.37 -4.11 -56.13
CA GLY A 351 -27.03 -4.93 -57.14
C GLY A 351 -26.16 -5.37 -58.33
N SER A 352 -24.95 -4.81 -58.49
CA SER A 352 -23.98 -5.30 -59.49
C SER A 352 -23.13 -6.44 -58.89
N PRO A 353 -22.84 -7.54 -59.63
CA PRO A 353 -22.02 -8.63 -59.11
C PRO A 353 -20.59 -8.15 -58.82
N VAL A 354 -19.96 -8.67 -57.77
CA VAL A 354 -18.56 -8.39 -57.44
C VAL A 354 -17.61 -9.32 -58.23
N PRO A 355 -16.31 -8.98 -58.40
CA PRO A 355 -15.35 -9.84 -59.08
C PRO A 355 -15.35 -11.28 -58.55
N HIS A 356 -15.22 -12.24 -59.47
CA HIS A 356 -15.23 -13.70 -59.22
C HIS A 356 -16.53 -14.30 -58.66
N SER A 357 -17.57 -13.51 -58.40
CA SER A 357 -18.91 -14.00 -58.10
C SER A 357 -19.60 -14.55 -59.37
N PRO A 358 -20.29 -15.70 -59.34
CA PRO A 358 -20.53 -16.57 -58.18
C PRO A 358 -19.33 -17.47 -57.82
N PHE A 359 -19.03 -17.55 -56.53
CA PHE A 359 -18.04 -18.48 -55.99
C PHE A 359 -18.63 -19.90 -55.90
N ARG A 360 -17.78 -20.92 -56.05
CA ARG A 360 -18.17 -22.34 -55.96
C ARG A 360 -17.46 -23.02 -54.80
N VAL A 361 -18.24 -23.49 -53.84
CA VAL A 361 -17.73 -23.92 -52.53
C VAL A 361 -18.13 -25.37 -52.25
N PRO A 362 -17.16 -26.31 -52.20
CA PRO A 362 -17.44 -27.70 -51.86
C PRO A 362 -17.66 -27.85 -50.36
N VAL A 363 -18.85 -28.33 -49.97
CA VAL A 363 -19.21 -28.64 -48.59
C VAL A 363 -19.13 -30.16 -48.37
N THR A 364 -18.47 -30.60 -47.30
CA THR A 364 -18.28 -32.01 -46.93
C THR A 364 -18.70 -32.27 -45.49
N GLU A 365 -18.90 -33.54 -45.08
CA GLU A 365 -19.04 -33.86 -43.66
C GLU A 365 -17.72 -33.68 -42.90
N GLY A 366 -17.81 -33.39 -41.60
CA GLY A 366 -16.67 -33.12 -40.72
C GLY A 366 -17.04 -32.12 -39.60
N CYS A 367 -16.05 -31.70 -38.82
CA CYS A 367 -16.27 -30.78 -37.69
C CYS A 367 -15.09 -29.82 -37.48
N ASP A 368 -15.37 -28.68 -36.86
CA ASP A 368 -14.41 -27.67 -36.42
C ASP A 368 -14.39 -27.59 -34.88
N PRO A 369 -13.44 -28.28 -34.21
CA PRO A 369 -13.30 -28.25 -32.75
C PRO A 369 -13.08 -26.85 -32.18
N ALA A 370 -12.57 -25.88 -32.97
CA ALA A 370 -12.32 -24.52 -32.50
C ALA A 370 -13.62 -23.71 -32.28
N ARG A 371 -14.75 -24.15 -32.85
CA ARG A 371 -16.08 -23.54 -32.62
C ARG A 371 -16.79 -24.06 -31.36
N VAL A 372 -16.29 -25.14 -30.75
CA VAL A 372 -16.84 -25.70 -29.52
C VAL A 372 -16.49 -24.81 -28.33
N ARG A 373 -17.49 -24.44 -27.53
CA ARG A 373 -17.32 -23.56 -26.35
C ARG A 373 -17.60 -24.35 -25.08
N VAL A 374 -16.71 -24.25 -24.09
CA VAL A 374 -16.89 -24.86 -22.77
C VAL A 374 -16.98 -23.75 -21.72
N HIS A 375 -18.04 -23.74 -20.92
CA HIS A 375 -18.28 -22.67 -19.94
C HIS A 375 -19.04 -23.17 -18.69
N GLY A 376 -18.90 -22.48 -17.57
CA GLY A 376 -19.62 -22.78 -16.32
C GLY A 376 -18.72 -22.91 -15.10
N PRO A 377 -19.28 -22.97 -13.88
CA PRO A 377 -18.49 -22.94 -12.64
C PRO A 377 -17.58 -24.17 -12.50
N GLY A 378 -18.02 -25.35 -12.95
CA GLY A 378 -17.29 -26.61 -12.82
C GLY A 378 -15.98 -26.72 -13.61
N ILE A 379 -15.68 -25.79 -14.52
CA ILE A 379 -14.35 -25.65 -15.16
C ILE A 379 -13.48 -24.56 -14.52
N GLN A 380 -13.95 -23.89 -13.46
CA GLN A 380 -13.26 -22.81 -12.76
C GLN A 380 -12.86 -23.21 -11.33
N SER A 381 -13.79 -23.85 -10.60
CA SER A 381 -13.58 -24.36 -9.24
C SER A 381 -14.66 -25.40 -8.90
N GLY A 382 -14.39 -26.30 -7.96
CA GLY A 382 -15.40 -27.24 -7.47
C GLY A 382 -15.33 -27.55 -5.98
N THR A 383 -16.31 -28.31 -5.49
CA THR A 383 -16.34 -28.84 -4.13
C THR A 383 -16.49 -30.36 -4.12
N THR A 384 -15.84 -31.04 -3.15
CA THR A 384 -15.97 -32.49 -2.95
C THR A 384 -17.41 -32.89 -2.61
N ASN A 385 -17.78 -34.14 -2.91
CA ASN A 385 -19.06 -34.76 -2.56
C ASN A 385 -20.32 -34.03 -3.11
N GLN A 386 -20.15 -33.05 -4.00
CA GLN A 386 -21.22 -32.24 -4.59
C GLN A 386 -21.15 -32.26 -6.13
N PRO A 387 -22.27 -32.01 -6.85
CA PRO A 387 -22.26 -31.97 -8.31
C PRO A 387 -21.69 -30.65 -8.86
N ASN A 388 -20.51 -30.72 -9.48
CA ASN A 388 -19.84 -29.58 -10.13
C ASN A 388 -20.20 -29.55 -11.62
N LYS A 389 -20.67 -28.41 -12.14
CA LYS A 389 -21.39 -28.35 -13.44
C LYS A 389 -20.78 -27.40 -14.45
N PHE A 390 -20.76 -27.82 -15.71
CA PHE A 390 -20.38 -26.99 -16.86
C PHE A 390 -21.16 -27.40 -18.12
N THR A 391 -21.16 -26.54 -19.12
CA THR A 391 -21.84 -26.74 -20.41
C THR A 391 -20.81 -26.80 -21.53
N VAL A 392 -21.04 -27.69 -22.49
CA VAL A 392 -20.31 -27.74 -23.77
C VAL A 392 -21.27 -27.38 -24.90
N GLU A 393 -21.05 -26.27 -25.58
CA GLU A 393 -21.80 -25.86 -26.78
C GLU A 393 -21.08 -26.37 -28.04
N THR A 394 -21.76 -27.16 -28.86
CA THR A 394 -21.25 -27.70 -30.13
C THR A 394 -21.98 -27.13 -31.35
N ARG A 395 -22.99 -26.25 -31.14
CA ARG A 395 -23.75 -25.60 -32.21
C ARG A 395 -22.82 -24.86 -33.18
N GLY A 396 -22.89 -25.20 -34.46
CA GLY A 396 -22.07 -24.58 -35.50
C GLY A 396 -20.65 -25.11 -35.61
N ALA A 397 -20.31 -26.20 -34.90
CA ALA A 397 -19.03 -26.90 -35.01
C ALA A 397 -19.05 -28.08 -36.01
N GLY A 398 -20.13 -28.26 -36.78
CA GLY A 398 -20.31 -29.41 -37.69
C GLY A 398 -20.63 -30.72 -36.97
N THR A 399 -20.40 -31.85 -37.63
CA THR A 399 -20.78 -33.18 -37.14
C THR A 399 -19.60 -33.92 -36.51
N GLY A 400 -19.43 -33.79 -35.20
CA GLY A 400 -18.38 -34.46 -34.41
C GLY A 400 -18.91 -35.19 -33.17
N GLY A 401 -18.15 -36.19 -32.69
CA GLY A 401 -18.42 -36.87 -31.43
C GLY A 401 -17.77 -36.15 -30.25
N LEU A 402 -18.52 -35.94 -29.17
CA LEU A 402 -18.04 -35.35 -27.91
C LEU A 402 -17.40 -36.42 -27.01
N GLY A 403 -16.13 -36.25 -26.66
CA GLY A 403 -15.41 -37.09 -25.70
C GLY A 403 -15.06 -36.31 -24.43
N LEU A 404 -15.37 -36.88 -23.27
CA LEU A 404 -15.18 -36.27 -21.95
C LEU A 404 -14.39 -37.22 -21.04
N ALA A 405 -13.43 -36.70 -20.28
CA ALA A 405 -12.75 -37.44 -19.21
C ALA A 405 -12.34 -36.52 -18.05
N VAL A 406 -12.23 -37.08 -16.85
CA VAL A 406 -11.77 -36.40 -15.64
C VAL A 406 -10.66 -37.21 -14.98
N GLU A 407 -9.54 -36.54 -14.68
CA GLU A 407 -8.37 -37.11 -14.01
C GLU A 407 -8.06 -36.25 -12.76
N GLY A 408 -7.65 -36.85 -11.65
CA GLY A 408 -7.40 -36.10 -10.41
C GLY A 408 -7.01 -37.00 -9.23
N PRO A 409 -7.00 -36.48 -7.98
CA PRO A 409 -6.64 -37.23 -6.78
C PRO A 409 -7.49 -38.48 -6.57
N SER A 410 -8.82 -38.34 -6.66
CA SER A 410 -9.77 -39.47 -6.69
C SER A 410 -10.32 -39.70 -8.09
N GLU A 411 -10.85 -40.90 -8.35
CA GLU A 411 -11.85 -41.06 -9.40
C GLU A 411 -13.06 -40.15 -9.11
N ALA A 412 -13.59 -39.49 -10.13
CA ALA A 412 -14.73 -38.57 -10.00
C ALA A 412 -15.87 -39.03 -10.91
N LYS A 413 -17.06 -39.21 -10.36
CA LYS A 413 -18.21 -39.71 -11.13
C LYS A 413 -18.74 -38.61 -12.05
N MET A 414 -18.61 -38.78 -13.36
CA MET A 414 -19.13 -37.86 -14.37
C MET A 414 -20.49 -38.31 -14.92
N SER A 415 -21.35 -37.35 -15.28
CA SER A 415 -22.54 -37.52 -16.10
C SER A 415 -22.61 -36.44 -17.20
N CYS A 416 -23.29 -36.74 -18.31
CA CYS A 416 -23.47 -35.81 -19.42
C CYS A 416 -24.90 -35.94 -19.97
N THR A 417 -25.57 -34.82 -20.18
CA THR A 417 -26.96 -34.74 -20.67
C THR A 417 -27.02 -33.85 -21.90
N ASP A 418 -27.49 -34.40 -23.02
CA ASP A 418 -27.81 -33.62 -24.23
C ASP A 418 -29.06 -32.75 -23.99
N ASN A 419 -28.90 -31.44 -24.16
CA ASN A 419 -29.97 -30.46 -23.98
C ASN A 419 -30.86 -30.30 -25.25
N LYS A 420 -30.47 -30.92 -26.38
CA LYS A 420 -31.15 -30.92 -27.69
C LYS A 420 -31.25 -29.56 -28.40
N ASP A 421 -30.44 -28.59 -27.97
CA ASP A 421 -30.30 -27.26 -28.56
C ASP A 421 -28.90 -27.02 -29.18
N GLY A 422 -28.07 -28.07 -29.24
CA GLY A 422 -26.64 -27.97 -29.61
C GLY A 422 -25.73 -27.70 -28.42
N SER A 423 -26.18 -27.96 -27.19
CA SER A 423 -25.35 -27.97 -25.99
C SER A 423 -25.53 -29.25 -25.15
N CYS A 424 -24.49 -29.59 -24.37
CA CYS A 424 -24.49 -30.71 -23.43
C CYS A 424 -24.18 -30.19 -22.02
N SER A 425 -25.06 -30.49 -21.06
CA SER A 425 -24.84 -30.25 -19.63
C SER A 425 -23.98 -31.37 -19.04
N VAL A 426 -22.79 -31.04 -18.52
CA VAL A 426 -21.85 -31.98 -17.90
C VAL A 426 -21.77 -31.72 -16.40
N GLU A 427 -21.71 -32.80 -15.62
CA GLU A 427 -21.71 -32.80 -14.17
C GLU A 427 -20.67 -33.80 -13.66
N TYR A 428 -19.85 -33.44 -12.67
CA TYR A 428 -18.93 -34.38 -12.02
C TYR A 428 -18.89 -34.23 -10.50
N ILE A 429 -18.74 -35.37 -9.82
CA ILE A 429 -18.68 -35.48 -8.36
C ILE A 429 -17.29 -36.03 -7.96
N PRO A 430 -16.35 -35.17 -7.54
CA PRO A 430 -15.07 -35.55 -6.97
C PRO A 430 -15.24 -35.90 -5.48
N TYR A 431 -14.41 -36.80 -4.94
CA TYR A 431 -14.50 -37.23 -3.54
C TYR A 431 -13.37 -36.69 -2.64
N GLU A 432 -12.22 -36.36 -3.22
CA GLU A 432 -11.06 -35.80 -2.50
C GLU A 432 -10.72 -34.39 -3.01
N PRO A 433 -10.20 -33.49 -2.16
CA PRO A 433 -9.77 -32.16 -2.58
C PRO A 433 -8.44 -32.21 -3.35
N GLY A 434 -8.23 -31.26 -4.27
CA GLY A 434 -7.02 -31.14 -5.08
C GLY A 434 -7.31 -30.60 -6.49
N THR A 435 -6.34 -30.69 -7.40
CA THR A 435 -6.53 -30.22 -8.79
C THR A 435 -6.99 -31.35 -9.70
N TYR A 436 -8.16 -31.20 -10.30
CA TYR A 436 -8.70 -32.09 -11.33
C TYR A 436 -8.41 -31.54 -12.74
N SER A 437 -8.24 -32.44 -13.70
CA SER A 437 -7.99 -32.16 -15.11
C SER A 437 -9.18 -32.65 -15.93
N LEU A 438 -9.97 -31.73 -16.47
CA LEU A 438 -11.13 -32.02 -17.32
C LEU A 438 -10.72 -31.97 -18.78
N ASN A 439 -10.67 -33.13 -19.42
CA ASN A 439 -10.41 -33.28 -20.84
C ASN A 439 -11.73 -33.22 -21.62
N VAL A 440 -11.84 -32.28 -22.56
CA VAL A 440 -12.99 -32.13 -23.48
C VAL A 440 -12.48 -32.19 -24.92
N THR A 441 -13.04 -33.09 -25.71
CA THR A 441 -12.65 -33.34 -27.11
C THR A 441 -13.87 -33.36 -28.02
N TYR A 442 -13.70 -32.91 -29.26
CA TYR A 442 -14.72 -32.96 -30.31
C TYR A 442 -14.12 -33.53 -31.60
N GLY A 443 -14.79 -34.53 -32.18
CA GLY A 443 -14.26 -35.25 -33.36
C GLY A 443 -12.95 -36.00 -33.12
N GLY A 444 -12.59 -36.27 -31.86
CA GLY A 444 -11.30 -36.84 -31.47
C GLY A 444 -10.16 -35.82 -31.26
N HIS A 445 -10.42 -34.52 -31.42
CA HIS A 445 -9.46 -33.44 -31.21
C HIS A 445 -9.79 -32.63 -29.95
N GLN A 446 -8.78 -32.06 -29.28
CA GLN A 446 -8.98 -31.20 -28.10
C GLN A 446 -9.69 -29.89 -28.48
N VAL A 447 -10.64 -29.44 -27.66
CA VAL A 447 -11.34 -28.15 -27.84
C VAL A 447 -10.58 -26.99 -27.19
N PRO A 448 -10.82 -25.72 -27.57
CA PRO A 448 -10.14 -24.57 -26.96
C PRO A 448 -10.23 -24.56 -25.43
N GLY A 449 -9.08 -24.41 -24.76
CA GLY A 449 -8.95 -24.40 -23.30
C GLY A 449 -8.82 -25.77 -22.64
N SER A 450 -9.07 -26.87 -23.36
CA SER A 450 -8.89 -28.23 -22.82
C SER A 450 -7.41 -28.66 -22.84
N PRO A 451 -6.88 -29.33 -21.80
CA PRO A 451 -7.57 -29.72 -20.57
C PRO A 451 -7.70 -28.58 -19.55
N PHE A 452 -8.90 -28.45 -18.97
CA PHE A 452 -9.19 -27.45 -17.94
C PHE A 452 -8.70 -27.95 -16.57
N LYS A 453 -7.84 -27.18 -15.90
CA LYS A 453 -7.34 -27.49 -14.55
C LYS A 453 -8.20 -26.81 -13.49
N VAL A 454 -8.92 -27.60 -12.71
CA VAL A 454 -9.92 -27.14 -11.76
C VAL A 454 -9.50 -27.44 -10.32
N PRO A 455 -9.28 -26.43 -9.46
CA PRO A 455 -9.13 -26.64 -8.03
C PRO A 455 -10.46 -27.07 -7.40
N VAL A 456 -10.44 -28.18 -6.68
CA VAL A 456 -11.55 -28.70 -5.89
C VAL A 456 -11.18 -28.63 -4.41
N THR A 457 -12.05 -28.02 -3.60
CA THR A 457 -11.90 -27.93 -2.14
C THR A 457 -12.97 -28.75 -1.42
N ASP A 458 -12.83 -28.99 -0.12
CA ASP A 458 -13.94 -29.57 0.65
C ASP A 458 -15.10 -28.59 0.83
N VAL A 459 -16.31 -29.14 0.98
CA VAL A 459 -17.52 -28.40 1.32
C VAL A 459 -17.38 -27.76 2.70
N VAL A 460 -17.76 -26.49 2.80
CA VAL A 460 -17.80 -25.76 4.06
C VAL A 460 -18.92 -26.32 4.94
N ASP A 461 -18.58 -26.68 6.18
CA ASP A 461 -19.50 -27.21 7.18
C ASP A 461 -19.23 -26.53 8.53
N SER A 462 -19.94 -25.43 8.76
CA SER A 462 -19.87 -24.61 9.98
C SER A 462 -20.13 -25.42 11.26
N SER A 463 -20.90 -26.51 11.17
CA SER A 463 -21.27 -27.36 12.31
C SER A 463 -20.12 -28.19 12.87
N LYS A 464 -19.05 -28.38 12.09
CA LYS A 464 -17.84 -29.12 12.51
C LYS A 464 -16.79 -28.23 13.20
N VAL A 465 -16.94 -26.91 13.15
CA VAL A 465 -16.03 -25.93 13.77
C VAL A 465 -16.13 -26.00 15.30
N LYS A 466 -14.99 -26.02 16.01
CA LYS A 466 -14.96 -26.05 17.48
C LYS A 466 -14.17 -24.89 18.06
N CYS A 467 -14.82 -24.07 18.88
CA CYS A 467 -14.15 -23.02 19.66
C CYS A 467 -13.86 -23.50 21.10
N ALA A 468 -12.65 -23.27 21.62
CA ALA A 468 -12.27 -23.60 22.99
C ALA A 468 -11.11 -22.71 23.50
N GLY A 469 -11.09 -22.40 24.81
CA GLY A 469 -9.97 -21.67 25.43
C GLY A 469 -10.38 -20.74 26.59
N PRO A 470 -9.40 -20.17 27.32
CA PRO A 470 -9.67 -19.33 28.49
C PRO A 470 -10.50 -18.09 28.15
N GLY A 471 -10.29 -17.48 26.96
CA GLY A 471 -11.05 -16.32 26.48
C GLY A 471 -12.54 -16.57 26.21
N LEU A 472 -13.00 -17.82 26.26
CA LEU A 472 -14.43 -18.19 26.19
C LEU A 472 -14.98 -18.70 27.53
N THR A 473 -14.16 -18.78 28.57
CA THR A 473 -14.51 -19.44 29.84
C THR A 473 -15.08 -18.42 30.85
N PRO A 474 -16.34 -18.56 31.31
CA PRO A 474 -16.93 -17.65 32.29
C PRO A 474 -16.10 -17.57 33.59
N GLY A 475 -15.91 -16.35 34.12
CA GLY A 475 -15.16 -16.10 35.36
C GLY A 475 -13.63 -16.04 35.21
N VAL A 476 -13.07 -16.54 34.10
CA VAL A 476 -11.62 -16.45 33.81
C VAL A 476 -11.26 -15.11 33.16
N VAL A 477 -12.12 -14.60 32.27
CA VAL A 477 -11.89 -13.34 31.53
C VAL A 477 -11.66 -12.14 32.46
N ARG A 478 -10.65 -11.32 32.16
CA ARG A 478 -10.24 -10.13 32.93
C ARG A 478 -10.17 -8.90 32.02
N ALA A 479 -10.65 -7.76 32.49
CA ALA A 479 -10.53 -6.49 31.78
C ALA A 479 -9.04 -6.09 31.62
N ASN A 480 -8.69 -5.45 30.51
CA ASN A 480 -7.36 -5.02 30.09
C ASN A 480 -6.27 -6.12 29.95
N VAL A 481 -6.57 -7.37 30.33
CA VAL A 481 -5.66 -8.52 30.16
C VAL A 481 -5.99 -9.24 28.84
N PRO A 482 -5.01 -9.53 27.97
CA PRO A 482 -5.21 -10.30 26.74
C PRO A 482 -5.88 -11.65 26.98
N GLN A 483 -6.87 -11.98 26.16
CA GLN A 483 -7.66 -13.19 26.21
C GLN A 483 -7.49 -13.96 24.91
N THR A 484 -7.30 -15.28 25.00
CA THR A 484 -7.09 -16.14 23.82
C THR A 484 -8.03 -17.34 23.81
N PHE A 485 -8.42 -17.77 22.61
CA PHE A 485 -9.06 -19.06 22.37
C PHE A 485 -8.66 -19.59 20.99
N THR A 486 -8.82 -20.90 20.77
CA THR A 486 -8.61 -21.53 19.47
C THR A 486 -9.94 -21.86 18.79
N VAL A 487 -9.91 -21.82 17.47
CA VAL A 487 -10.99 -22.25 16.58
C VAL A 487 -10.43 -23.38 15.72
N ASP A 488 -10.84 -24.61 16.00
CA ASP A 488 -10.55 -25.80 15.20
C ASP A 488 -11.46 -25.84 13.98
N THR A 489 -10.87 -25.62 12.81
CA THR A 489 -11.50 -25.64 11.48
C THR A 489 -11.12 -26.89 10.67
N SER A 490 -10.31 -27.80 11.23
CA SER A 490 -9.64 -28.91 10.53
C SER A 490 -10.55 -29.92 9.82
N LYS A 491 -11.86 -29.87 10.09
CA LYS A 491 -12.88 -30.77 9.48
C LYS A 491 -14.04 -30.02 8.84
N ALA A 492 -13.97 -28.69 8.76
CA ALA A 492 -15.08 -27.81 8.39
C ALA A 492 -15.02 -27.30 6.94
N GLY A 493 -14.13 -27.83 6.10
CA GLY A 493 -13.80 -27.23 4.80
C GLY A 493 -13.02 -25.91 4.95
N VAL A 494 -12.67 -25.27 3.84
CA VAL A 494 -11.91 -24.00 3.84
C VAL A 494 -12.88 -22.83 3.60
N ALA A 495 -12.98 -21.92 4.57
CA ALA A 495 -13.85 -20.74 4.50
C ALA A 495 -13.26 -19.55 5.28
N PRO A 496 -13.77 -18.31 5.05
CA PRO A 496 -13.44 -17.17 5.90
C PRO A 496 -13.95 -17.37 7.33
N LEU A 497 -13.09 -17.07 8.32
CA LEU A 497 -13.43 -16.97 9.74
C LEU A 497 -13.70 -15.50 10.09
N ASP A 498 -14.91 -15.17 10.54
CA ASP A 498 -15.28 -13.88 11.12
C ASP A 498 -15.43 -14.02 12.64
N VAL A 499 -14.83 -13.10 13.40
CA VAL A 499 -14.92 -13.07 14.86
C VAL A 499 -15.17 -11.65 15.35
N LYS A 500 -16.25 -11.48 16.11
CA LYS A 500 -16.69 -10.19 16.63
C LYS A 500 -16.90 -10.25 18.14
N VAL A 501 -16.01 -9.58 18.87
CA VAL A 501 -16.14 -9.36 20.32
C VAL A 501 -16.89 -8.06 20.57
N GLN A 502 -18.04 -8.13 21.25
CA GLN A 502 -18.84 -6.98 21.61
C GLN A 502 -19.03 -6.89 23.13
N GLY A 503 -18.55 -5.79 23.72
CA GLY A 503 -18.57 -5.53 25.15
C GLY A 503 -19.74 -4.67 25.65
N PRO A 504 -19.66 -4.20 26.92
CA PRO A 504 -20.71 -3.42 27.56
C PRO A 504 -21.08 -2.16 26.75
N LYS A 505 -22.38 -1.87 26.68
CA LYS A 505 -22.97 -0.80 25.86
C LYS A 505 -22.73 -0.93 24.33
N GLY A 506 -22.29 -2.09 23.86
CA GLY A 506 -22.19 -2.40 22.44
C GLY A 506 -20.85 -2.00 21.77
N VAL A 507 -19.85 -1.59 22.57
CA VAL A 507 -18.47 -1.36 22.11
C VAL A 507 -17.96 -2.63 21.42
N VAL A 508 -17.34 -2.50 20.25
CA VAL A 508 -16.66 -3.62 19.56
C VAL A 508 -15.19 -3.55 19.92
N GLU A 509 -14.63 -4.63 20.46
CA GLU A 509 -13.20 -4.72 20.75
C GLU A 509 -12.42 -5.14 19.50
N PRO A 510 -11.15 -4.72 19.36
CA PRO A 510 -10.27 -5.28 18.34
C PRO A 510 -10.04 -6.77 18.60
N VAL A 511 -10.05 -7.54 17.52
CA VAL A 511 -9.75 -8.97 17.51
C VAL A 511 -8.60 -9.21 16.54
N ASP A 512 -7.64 -10.02 16.97
CA ASP A 512 -6.52 -10.50 16.18
C ASP A 512 -6.67 -12.02 15.97
N VAL A 513 -6.32 -12.50 14.78
CA VAL A 513 -6.52 -13.89 14.35
C VAL A 513 -5.27 -14.38 13.62
N ALA A 514 -4.60 -15.37 14.20
CA ALA A 514 -3.41 -16.00 13.65
C ALA A 514 -3.70 -17.47 13.29
N ASP A 515 -3.39 -17.87 12.07
CA ASP A 515 -3.39 -19.28 11.66
C ASP A 515 -2.18 -20.00 12.29
N ASN A 516 -2.41 -21.19 12.87
CA ASN A 516 -1.33 -22.03 13.42
C ASN A 516 -0.76 -23.00 12.36
N GLY A 517 -1.38 -23.11 11.17
CA GLY A 517 -0.95 -23.98 10.07
C GLY A 517 -1.32 -25.46 10.22
N ASP A 518 -1.99 -25.84 11.32
CA ASP A 518 -2.47 -27.20 11.62
C ASP A 518 -3.98 -27.38 11.36
N GLY A 519 -4.63 -26.39 10.74
CA GLY A 519 -6.08 -26.31 10.58
C GLY A 519 -6.81 -25.70 11.79
N THR A 520 -6.07 -25.21 12.80
CA THR A 520 -6.62 -24.41 13.90
C THR A 520 -6.13 -22.96 13.83
N GLN A 521 -7.00 -22.03 14.23
CA GLN A 521 -6.71 -20.60 14.26
C GLN A 521 -6.75 -20.10 15.71
N ARG A 522 -5.74 -19.34 16.13
CA ARG A 522 -5.68 -18.67 17.43
C ARG A 522 -6.32 -17.29 17.31
N VAL A 523 -7.35 -17.05 18.11
CA VAL A 523 -8.00 -15.75 18.26
C VAL A 523 -7.48 -15.08 19.54
N SER A 524 -7.13 -13.80 19.47
CA SER A 524 -6.79 -12.97 20.62
C SER A 524 -7.64 -11.69 20.66
N TYR A 525 -8.00 -11.24 21.87
CA TYR A 525 -8.73 -9.98 22.09
C TYR A 525 -8.43 -9.40 23.48
N VAL A 526 -8.66 -8.11 23.69
CA VAL A 526 -8.50 -7.44 25.00
C VAL A 526 -9.84 -6.81 25.41
N PRO A 527 -10.49 -7.23 26.50
CA PRO A 527 -11.73 -6.59 26.96
C PRO A 527 -11.39 -5.25 27.64
N SER A 528 -11.75 -4.12 27.04
CA SER A 528 -11.37 -2.77 27.51
C SER A 528 -11.96 -2.38 28.87
N ARG A 529 -12.98 -3.10 29.33
CA ARG A 529 -13.76 -2.82 30.56
C ARG A 529 -14.24 -4.10 31.25
N GLU A 530 -14.52 -4.02 32.54
CA GLU A 530 -15.33 -5.03 33.21
C GLU A 530 -16.79 -5.03 32.71
N GLY A 531 -17.48 -6.17 32.84
CA GLY A 531 -18.89 -6.33 32.46
C GLY A 531 -19.15 -7.50 31.50
N PRO A 532 -20.37 -7.63 30.97
CA PRO A 532 -20.74 -8.69 30.04
C PRO A 532 -20.21 -8.44 28.62
N TYR A 533 -19.71 -9.50 27.98
CA TYR A 533 -19.27 -9.53 26.57
C TYR A 533 -20.00 -10.66 25.82
N SER A 534 -20.22 -10.42 24.53
CA SER A 534 -20.76 -11.37 23.56
C SER A 534 -19.75 -11.55 22.44
N ILE A 535 -19.36 -12.80 22.17
CA ILE A 535 -18.33 -13.16 21.19
C ILE A 535 -19.03 -13.98 20.10
N SER A 536 -19.34 -13.35 18.98
CA SER A 536 -19.81 -14.07 17.79
C SER A 536 -18.61 -14.59 17.01
N VAL A 537 -18.71 -15.83 16.54
CA VAL A 537 -17.78 -16.52 15.67
C VAL A 537 -18.58 -17.12 14.51
N ARG A 538 -18.12 -16.89 13.28
CA ARG A 538 -18.77 -17.31 12.03
C ARG A 538 -17.76 -17.92 11.06
N TYR A 539 -18.18 -18.92 10.30
CA TYR A 539 -17.33 -19.63 9.35
C TYR A 539 -18.09 -19.86 8.05
N GLY A 540 -17.67 -19.21 6.97
CA GLY A 540 -18.45 -19.17 5.72
C GLY A 540 -19.82 -18.50 5.90
N ASP A 541 -19.84 -17.32 6.51
CA ASP A 541 -21.02 -16.51 6.89
C ASP A 541 -22.02 -17.15 7.89
N GLU A 542 -21.99 -18.46 8.11
CA GLU A 542 -22.80 -19.17 9.12
C GLU A 542 -22.22 -19.07 10.54
N GLU A 543 -23.08 -19.08 11.57
CA GLU A 543 -22.71 -18.93 12.98
C GLU A 543 -22.42 -20.27 13.66
N VAL A 544 -21.21 -20.44 14.21
CA VAL A 544 -20.67 -21.76 14.61
C VAL A 544 -21.28 -22.30 15.91
N PRO A 545 -21.21 -23.62 16.20
CA PRO A 545 -21.84 -24.22 17.38
C PRO A 545 -21.49 -23.55 18.72
N ARG A 546 -22.54 -23.11 19.44
CA ARG A 546 -22.53 -22.38 20.74
C ARG A 546 -22.13 -20.90 20.65
N SER A 547 -21.91 -20.37 19.45
CA SER A 547 -21.86 -18.94 19.18
C SER A 547 -23.28 -18.33 19.28
N PRO A 548 -23.47 -17.08 19.77
CA PRO A 548 -22.47 -16.22 20.40
C PRO A 548 -22.14 -16.65 21.84
N PHE A 549 -20.84 -16.75 22.13
CA PHE A 549 -20.35 -17.08 23.48
C PHE A 549 -20.51 -15.87 24.41
N LYS A 550 -21.05 -16.09 25.62
CA LYS A 550 -21.31 -15.02 26.59
C LYS A 550 -20.38 -15.17 27.79
N VAL A 551 -19.52 -14.18 28.01
CA VAL A 551 -18.57 -14.13 29.12
C VAL A 551 -18.77 -12.85 29.93
N LYS A 552 -18.22 -12.81 31.15
CA LYS A 552 -18.13 -11.60 31.96
C LYS A 552 -16.67 -11.32 32.25
N ALA A 553 -16.16 -10.18 31.78
CA ALA A 553 -14.87 -9.66 32.20
C ALA A 553 -14.99 -9.16 33.64
N LEU A 554 -14.10 -9.64 34.52
CA LEU A 554 -13.95 -9.14 35.88
C LEU A 554 -12.85 -8.04 35.91
N PRO A 555 -12.67 -7.27 37.00
CA PRO A 555 -11.57 -6.32 37.16
C PRO A 555 -10.19 -6.98 36.95
N THR A 556 -9.12 -6.20 36.73
CA THR A 556 -7.76 -6.75 36.48
C THR A 556 -7.26 -7.62 37.64
N HIS A 557 -7.66 -7.25 38.86
CA HIS A 557 -7.23 -7.84 40.12
C HIS A 557 -8.42 -8.13 41.06
N ASP A 558 -8.14 -8.87 42.12
CA ASP A 558 -9.04 -9.22 43.20
C ASP A 558 -8.28 -9.12 44.54
N ALA A 559 -8.23 -7.92 45.11
CA ALA A 559 -7.49 -7.63 46.34
C ALA A 559 -7.95 -8.49 47.54
N SER A 560 -9.17 -9.05 47.51
CA SER A 560 -9.72 -9.91 48.57
C SER A 560 -8.97 -11.24 48.74
N LYS A 561 -8.18 -11.63 47.74
CA LYS A 561 -7.38 -12.86 47.74
C LYS A 561 -5.94 -12.66 48.20
N VAL A 562 -5.46 -11.42 48.26
CA VAL A 562 -4.10 -11.08 48.67
C VAL A 562 -3.95 -11.33 50.17
N LYS A 563 -2.84 -11.98 50.57
CA LYS A 563 -2.57 -12.35 51.97
C LYS A 563 -1.21 -11.82 52.38
N ALA A 564 -1.15 -10.97 53.41
CA ALA A 564 0.13 -10.56 54.00
C ALA A 564 0.37 -11.28 55.33
N SER A 565 1.55 -11.90 55.48
CA SER A 565 1.94 -12.68 56.67
C SER A 565 3.47 -12.69 56.87
N GLY A 566 3.93 -12.75 58.12
CA GLY A 566 5.34 -12.81 58.46
C GLY A 566 5.67 -12.09 59.78
N PRO A 567 6.92 -12.21 60.28
CA PRO A 567 7.32 -11.64 61.58
C PRO A 567 7.14 -10.11 61.65
N GLY A 568 7.35 -9.39 60.54
CA GLY A 568 7.12 -7.94 60.45
C GLY A 568 5.65 -7.50 60.58
N LEU A 569 4.70 -8.43 60.59
CA LEU A 569 3.27 -8.18 60.87
C LEU A 569 2.83 -8.69 62.26
N ASN A 570 3.77 -9.14 63.11
CA ASN A 570 3.44 -9.68 64.43
C ASN A 570 2.84 -8.62 65.37
N THR A 571 1.60 -8.83 65.80
CA THR A 571 0.89 -7.95 66.74
C THR A 571 1.36 -8.10 68.18
N THR A 572 2.06 -9.19 68.55
CA THR A 572 2.57 -9.39 69.91
C THR A 572 3.88 -8.65 70.17
N GLY A 573 4.69 -8.40 69.14
CA GLY A 573 5.91 -7.60 69.22
C GLY A 573 6.84 -7.78 68.01
N VAL A 574 7.43 -6.69 67.53
CA VAL A 574 8.60 -6.70 66.64
C VAL A 574 9.77 -5.99 67.33
N PRO A 575 11.02 -6.46 67.22
CA PRO A 575 12.16 -5.76 67.81
C PRO A 575 12.40 -4.42 67.11
N ALA A 576 12.45 -3.33 67.87
CA ALA A 576 12.88 -2.04 67.32
C ALA A 576 14.40 -2.03 67.04
N SER A 577 14.85 -1.09 66.21
CA SER A 577 16.22 -0.96 65.64
C SER A 577 16.71 -2.12 64.75
N LEU A 578 16.00 -3.24 64.67
CA LEU A 578 16.37 -4.40 63.87
C LEU A 578 15.46 -4.56 62.64
N PRO A 579 15.98 -5.04 61.48
CA PRO A 579 15.16 -5.29 60.31
C PRO A 579 14.17 -6.43 60.55
N VAL A 580 12.93 -6.23 60.13
CA VAL A 580 11.88 -7.26 60.10
C VAL A 580 11.22 -7.30 58.74
N GLU A 581 10.75 -8.48 58.35
CA GLU A 581 10.16 -8.72 57.03
C GLU A 581 8.82 -9.43 57.10
N PHE A 582 8.02 -9.30 56.05
CA PHE A 582 6.81 -10.07 55.83
C PHE A 582 6.57 -10.29 54.33
N THR A 583 5.85 -11.35 53.99
CA THR A 583 5.53 -11.70 52.61
C THR A 583 4.10 -11.31 52.30
N ILE A 584 3.86 -10.82 51.09
CA ILE A 584 2.55 -10.59 50.50
C ILE A 584 2.37 -11.59 49.37
N ASP A 585 1.45 -12.54 49.52
CA ASP A 585 1.06 -13.49 48.48
C ASP A 585 -0.13 -12.93 47.69
N ALA A 586 0.06 -12.76 46.38
CA ALA A 586 -0.94 -12.25 45.45
C ALA A 586 -1.21 -13.22 44.27
N LYS A 587 -0.74 -14.48 44.33
CA LYS A 587 -0.81 -15.45 43.22
C LYS A 587 -2.22 -15.62 42.64
N ASP A 588 -3.24 -15.72 43.50
CA ASP A 588 -4.64 -15.89 43.09
C ASP A 588 -5.36 -14.58 42.71
N ALA A 589 -4.71 -13.42 42.93
CA ALA A 589 -5.31 -12.09 42.92
C ALA A 589 -5.24 -11.36 41.58
N GLY A 590 -4.56 -11.89 40.55
CA GLY A 590 -4.43 -11.23 39.24
C GLY A 590 -3.49 -10.02 39.25
N GLU A 591 -3.51 -9.22 38.17
CA GLU A 591 -2.56 -8.12 37.97
C GLU A 591 -3.05 -6.81 38.61
N GLY A 592 -2.36 -6.39 39.67
CA GLY A 592 -2.61 -5.15 40.39
C GLY A 592 -1.33 -4.56 40.96
N LEU A 593 -1.20 -3.23 40.95
CA LEU A 593 -0.04 -2.54 41.51
C LEU A 593 -0.04 -2.64 43.04
N LEU A 594 1.00 -3.25 43.62
CA LEU A 594 1.21 -3.29 45.06
C LEU A 594 1.66 -1.91 45.58
N ALA A 595 1.03 -1.45 46.66
CA ALA A 595 1.48 -0.30 47.43
C ALA A 595 1.48 -0.62 48.93
N VAL A 596 2.58 -0.32 49.62
CA VAL A 596 2.72 -0.45 51.07
C VAL A 596 3.12 0.89 51.67
N GLN A 597 2.40 1.33 52.69
CA GLN A 597 2.69 2.54 53.45
C GLN A 597 2.79 2.17 54.93
N ILE A 598 3.98 2.34 55.51
CA ILE A 598 4.21 2.18 56.94
C ILE A 598 4.17 3.57 57.59
N THR A 599 3.44 3.69 58.69
CA THR A 599 3.36 4.90 59.52
C THR A 599 3.86 4.57 60.92
N ASP A 600 4.72 5.42 61.48
CA ASP A 600 5.34 5.25 62.79
C ASP A 600 4.43 5.73 63.95
N PRO A 601 4.90 5.67 65.23
CA PRO A 601 4.12 6.14 66.38
C PRO A 601 3.91 7.67 66.46
N GLU A 602 4.73 8.47 65.76
CA GLU A 602 4.59 9.93 65.68
C GLU A 602 3.64 10.35 64.54
N GLY A 603 3.34 9.45 63.61
CA GLY A 603 2.51 9.69 62.43
C GLY A 603 3.30 9.94 61.14
N LYS A 604 4.63 9.80 61.15
CA LYS A 604 5.49 9.99 59.97
C LYS A 604 5.52 8.72 59.11
N PRO A 605 5.71 8.83 57.78
CA PRO A 605 5.84 7.66 56.90
C PRO A 605 7.24 7.03 57.04
N LYS A 606 7.30 5.72 57.33
CA LYS A 606 8.55 4.97 57.38
C LYS A 606 8.83 4.28 56.03
N LYS A 607 10.07 4.41 55.55
CA LYS A 607 10.54 3.76 54.32
C LYS A 607 10.54 2.24 54.48
N ALA A 608 9.92 1.53 53.54
CA ALA A 608 9.98 0.08 53.41
C ALA A 608 10.69 -0.30 52.10
N THR A 609 11.37 -1.43 52.09
CA THR A 609 11.93 -2.05 50.88
C THR A 609 10.98 -3.14 50.42
N ILE A 610 10.53 -3.06 49.16
CA ILE A 610 9.67 -4.07 48.54
C ILE A 610 10.50 -4.81 47.49
N ARG A 611 10.56 -6.14 47.57
CA ARG A 611 11.20 -7.02 46.61
C ARG A 611 10.15 -7.93 45.99
N ASP A 612 9.92 -7.81 44.69
CA ASP A 612 9.19 -8.83 43.94
C ASP A 612 10.04 -10.12 43.88
N ASN A 613 9.41 -11.26 44.15
CA ASN A 613 10.05 -12.57 44.07
C ASN A 613 9.83 -13.25 42.70
N GLN A 614 9.10 -12.61 41.78
CA GLN A 614 8.77 -13.07 40.42
C GLN A 614 7.93 -14.36 40.37
N ASP A 615 7.36 -14.77 41.51
CA ASP A 615 6.51 -15.95 41.65
C ASP A 615 5.05 -15.59 42.03
N GLY A 616 4.69 -14.31 42.01
CA GLY A 616 3.42 -13.78 42.53
C GLY A 616 3.44 -13.45 44.02
N THR A 617 4.61 -13.49 44.68
CA THR A 617 4.80 -12.98 46.04
C THR A 617 5.77 -11.80 46.09
N TYR A 618 5.60 -10.95 47.09
CA TYR A 618 6.47 -9.82 47.37
C TYR A 618 7.00 -9.91 48.81
N THR A 619 8.31 -9.81 49.00
CA THR A 619 8.91 -9.67 50.33
C THR A 619 9.04 -8.19 50.68
N VAL A 620 8.50 -7.78 51.82
CA VAL A 620 8.55 -6.40 52.32
C VAL A 620 9.35 -6.37 53.60
N SER A 621 10.43 -5.58 53.64
CA SER A 621 11.26 -5.40 54.83
C SER A 621 11.30 -3.94 55.28
N TYR A 622 11.36 -3.73 56.60
CA TYR A 622 11.46 -2.40 57.22
C TYR A 622 12.19 -2.48 58.56
N VAL A 623 12.67 -1.32 59.05
CA VAL A 623 13.28 -1.18 60.38
C VAL A 623 12.40 -0.22 61.20
N PRO A 624 11.68 -0.71 62.24
CA PRO A 624 11.02 0.17 63.20
C PRO A 624 12.07 0.75 64.16
N ASP A 625 12.31 2.05 64.07
CA ASP A 625 13.40 2.78 64.75
C ASP A 625 13.03 3.39 66.11
N MET A 626 11.73 3.41 66.43
CA MET A 626 11.18 3.78 67.73
C MET A 626 10.32 2.64 68.30
N THR A 627 10.26 2.49 69.62
CA THR A 627 9.23 1.66 70.27
C THR A 627 7.85 2.33 70.19
N GLY A 628 6.78 1.53 70.16
CA GLY A 628 5.40 2.06 70.02
C GLY A 628 4.56 1.32 69.00
N ARG A 629 3.51 1.96 68.49
CA ARG A 629 2.54 1.35 67.57
C ARG A 629 2.75 1.86 66.14
N TYR A 630 2.98 0.96 65.19
CA TYR A 630 3.06 1.29 63.77
C TYR A 630 1.76 0.86 63.07
N THR A 631 1.43 1.56 61.99
CA THR A 631 0.29 1.24 61.12
C THR A 631 0.82 0.93 59.72
N ILE A 632 0.57 -0.29 59.24
CA ILE A 632 1.04 -0.79 57.94
C ILE A 632 -0.20 -0.95 57.05
N LEU A 633 -0.38 0.00 56.14
CA LEU A 633 -1.41 -0.01 55.12
C LEU A 633 -0.88 -0.69 53.85
N ILE A 634 -1.66 -1.63 53.31
CA ILE A 634 -1.30 -2.44 52.14
C ILE A 634 -2.47 -2.41 51.17
N LYS A 635 -2.20 -2.02 49.93
CA LYS A 635 -3.16 -1.96 48.83
C LYS A 635 -2.65 -2.73 47.62
N TYR A 636 -3.56 -3.34 46.86
CA TYR A 636 -3.23 -4.09 45.65
C TYR A 636 -4.19 -3.66 44.53
N GLY A 637 -3.64 -3.10 43.45
CA GLY A 637 -4.41 -2.49 42.35
C GLY A 637 -5.16 -1.20 42.71
N GLY A 638 -5.08 -0.75 43.97
CA GLY A 638 -5.74 0.43 44.53
C GLY A 638 -6.60 0.12 45.76
N ASP A 639 -7.15 -1.08 45.81
CA ASP A 639 -8.02 -1.55 46.89
C ASP A 639 -7.22 -2.08 48.11
N GLU A 640 -7.80 -1.97 49.30
CA GLU A 640 -7.19 -2.45 50.54
C GLU A 640 -7.35 -3.97 50.69
N ILE A 641 -6.25 -4.64 51.01
CA ILE A 641 -6.24 -6.11 51.19
C ILE A 641 -6.91 -6.50 52.54
N PRO A 642 -7.37 -7.75 52.69
CA PRO A 642 -7.88 -8.24 53.97
C PRO A 642 -6.95 -7.94 55.16
N TYR A 643 -7.55 -7.58 56.29
CA TYR A 643 -6.89 -7.20 57.55
C TYR A 643 -6.02 -5.93 57.51
N SER A 644 -5.89 -5.25 56.36
CA SER A 644 -5.31 -3.92 56.32
C SER A 644 -6.25 -2.86 56.96
N PRO A 645 -5.72 -1.79 57.57
CA PRO A 645 -4.31 -1.60 57.94
C PRO A 645 -3.91 -2.44 59.16
N TYR A 646 -2.81 -3.16 59.02
CA TYR A 646 -2.19 -3.94 60.10
C TYR A 646 -1.63 -2.97 61.15
N ARG A 647 -1.78 -3.30 62.44
CA ARG A 647 -1.34 -2.44 63.55
C ARG A 647 -0.47 -3.22 64.52
N ILE A 648 0.85 -3.09 64.34
CA ILE A 648 1.87 -3.83 65.10
C ILE A 648 2.43 -2.99 66.24
N ARG A 649 3.17 -3.64 67.15
CA ARG A 649 3.88 -2.96 68.24
C ARG A 649 5.38 -3.25 68.16
N ALA A 650 6.19 -2.21 68.02
CA ALA A 650 7.62 -2.30 68.20
C ALA A 650 7.97 -2.29 69.70
N VAL A 651 8.84 -3.21 70.12
CA VAL A 651 9.28 -3.42 71.51
C VAL A 651 10.79 -3.21 71.64
N PRO A 652 11.31 -2.88 72.84
CA PRO A 652 12.73 -2.61 73.04
C PRO A 652 13.61 -3.80 72.62
N ALA A 653 14.73 -3.52 71.97
CA ALA A 653 15.74 -4.51 71.61
C ALA A 653 17.05 -4.23 72.37
N GLY A 654 17.25 -4.93 73.49
CA GLY A 654 18.33 -4.65 74.44
C GLY A 654 17.93 -3.64 75.52
N ASP A 655 18.92 -3.07 76.21
CA ASP A 655 18.75 -2.14 77.34
C ASP A 655 19.47 -0.81 77.03
N ALA A 656 18.71 0.17 76.53
CA ALA A 656 19.22 1.50 76.19
C ALA A 656 19.87 2.23 77.39
N SER A 657 19.51 1.89 78.64
CA SER A 657 20.08 2.52 79.85
C SER A 657 21.56 2.17 80.07
N LYS A 658 22.09 1.19 79.35
CA LYS A 658 23.50 0.78 79.38
C LYS A 658 24.36 1.48 78.32
N CYS A 659 23.74 2.21 77.40
CA CYS A 659 24.49 3.00 76.41
C CYS A 659 25.12 4.23 77.08
N THR A 660 26.34 4.55 76.67
CA THR A 660 26.97 5.85 76.98
C THR A 660 27.30 6.57 75.67
N VAL A 661 27.45 7.90 75.72
CA VAL A 661 27.63 8.71 74.52
C VAL A 661 28.66 9.81 74.75
N THR A 662 29.49 10.04 73.73
CA THR A 662 30.62 10.97 73.72
C THR A 662 30.76 11.60 72.32
N GLY A 663 31.70 12.53 72.16
CA GLY A 663 31.94 13.24 70.90
C GLY A 663 31.47 14.70 70.93
N ALA A 664 31.98 15.50 69.98
CA ALA A 664 31.69 16.94 69.92
C ALA A 664 30.23 17.24 69.57
N GLY A 665 29.56 16.34 68.83
CA GLY A 665 28.21 16.55 68.29
C GLY A 665 27.07 16.58 69.32
N ILE A 666 27.36 16.35 70.60
CA ILE A 666 26.42 16.55 71.72
C ILE A 666 26.83 17.70 72.67
N GLY A 667 27.85 18.49 72.31
CA GLY A 667 28.22 19.70 73.04
C GLY A 667 27.13 20.77 72.97
N PRO A 668 27.16 21.81 73.83
CA PRO A 668 26.15 22.87 73.84
C PRO A 668 26.07 23.67 72.53
N THR A 669 27.13 23.58 71.71
CA THR A 669 27.38 24.38 70.51
C THR A 669 28.18 23.57 69.50
N ILE A 670 27.82 23.67 68.22
CA ILE A 670 28.52 23.06 67.08
C ILE A 670 28.75 24.11 65.98
N GLN A 671 29.66 23.88 65.04
CA GLN A 671 29.79 24.74 63.86
C GLN A 671 28.77 24.36 62.78
N ILE A 672 28.53 25.28 61.84
CA ILE A 672 27.79 24.98 60.61
C ILE A 672 28.74 24.51 59.51
N GLY A 673 28.29 23.61 58.64
CA GLY A 673 29.09 23.08 57.52
C GLY A 673 30.18 22.07 57.90
N GLU A 674 30.57 21.96 59.18
CA GLU A 674 31.47 20.91 59.66
C GLU A 674 30.71 19.59 59.91
N GLU A 675 31.25 18.47 59.42
CA GLU A 675 30.79 17.13 59.78
C GLU A 675 31.19 16.83 61.23
N THR A 676 30.21 16.49 62.05
CA THR A 676 30.40 16.29 63.49
C THR A 676 29.99 14.88 63.89
N VAL A 677 30.88 14.19 64.62
CA VAL A 677 30.66 12.82 65.10
C VAL A 677 30.11 12.77 66.53
N ILE A 678 29.25 11.79 66.79
CA ILE A 678 28.79 11.37 68.11
C ILE A 678 29.02 9.86 68.25
N THR A 679 29.88 9.44 69.18
CA THR A 679 30.18 8.03 69.45
C THR A 679 29.29 7.50 70.57
N VAL A 680 28.52 6.45 70.30
CA VAL A 680 27.69 5.73 71.29
C VAL A 680 28.37 4.39 71.61
N ASP A 681 28.78 4.19 72.86
CA ASP A 681 29.18 2.86 73.32
C ASP A 681 27.94 2.10 73.80
N ALA A 682 27.63 0.99 73.10
CA ALA A 682 26.50 0.13 73.39
C ALA A 682 26.93 -1.31 73.78
N LYS A 683 28.20 -1.54 74.09
CA LYS A 683 28.77 -2.89 74.37
C LYS A 683 28.03 -3.62 75.49
N ALA A 684 27.52 -2.88 76.48
CA ALA A 684 26.76 -3.41 77.61
C ALA A 684 25.23 -3.44 77.38
N ALA A 685 24.71 -2.93 76.26
CA ALA A 685 23.28 -2.77 75.98
C ALA A 685 22.63 -3.99 75.30
N GLY A 686 23.44 -4.91 74.74
CA GLY A 686 22.96 -6.19 74.22
C GLY A 686 22.45 -6.13 72.78
N LYS A 687 21.36 -6.85 72.48
CA LYS A 687 20.90 -7.08 71.10
C LYS A 687 19.96 -5.97 70.61
N GLY A 688 20.54 -4.86 70.17
CA GLY A 688 19.89 -3.77 69.46
C GLY A 688 20.88 -3.04 68.56
N LYS A 689 20.42 -2.03 67.82
CA LYS A 689 21.26 -1.08 67.09
C LYS A 689 20.96 0.35 67.55
N VAL A 690 21.90 1.25 67.30
CA VAL A 690 21.70 2.69 67.46
C VAL A 690 20.86 3.22 66.29
N THR A 691 19.92 4.11 66.58
CA THR A 691 19.21 4.94 65.60
C THR A 691 19.30 6.41 66.02
N CYS A 692 19.43 7.31 65.07
CA CYS A 692 19.50 8.75 65.32
C CYS A 692 18.52 9.50 64.42
N THR A 693 17.98 10.61 64.91
CA THR A 693 17.25 11.61 64.13
C THR A 693 17.71 12.98 64.61
N VAL A 694 18.14 13.84 63.67
CA VAL A 694 18.65 15.19 63.94
C VAL A 694 17.65 16.18 63.34
N CYS A 695 16.85 16.82 64.20
CA CYS A 695 15.87 17.82 63.78
C CYS A 695 16.52 19.20 63.73
N THR A 696 16.28 19.93 62.63
CA THR A 696 16.73 21.30 62.39
C THR A 696 15.90 22.33 63.18
N PRO A 697 16.33 23.61 63.21
CA PRO A 697 15.55 24.72 63.75
C PRO A 697 14.16 24.91 63.11
N ASP A 698 13.98 24.55 61.83
CA ASP A 698 12.70 24.63 61.10
C ASP A 698 11.85 23.36 61.22
N GLY A 699 12.38 22.29 61.82
CA GLY A 699 11.68 21.02 62.03
C GLY A 699 11.78 20.03 60.87
N SER A 700 12.65 20.26 59.89
CA SER A 700 13.12 19.23 58.95
C SER A 700 14.12 18.29 59.64
N GLU A 701 14.35 17.10 59.06
CA GLU A 701 15.32 16.12 59.54
C GLU A 701 16.57 16.17 58.64
N VAL A 702 17.75 16.24 59.25
CA VAL A 702 19.05 16.16 58.56
C VAL A 702 19.35 14.71 58.19
N ASP A 703 20.10 14.49 57.11
CA ASP A 703 20.64 13.17 56.78
C ASP A 703 21.75 12.79 57.78
N VAL A 704 21.78 11.53 58.23
CA VAL A 704 22.65 11.07 59.32
C VAL A 704 23.15 9.66 59.01
N ASP A 705 24.47 9.50 58.92
CA ASP A 705 25.07 8.17 58.82
C ASP A 705 25.32 7.58 60.22
N VAL A 706 25.23 6.26 60.35
CA VAL A 706 25.40 5.53 61.61
C VAL A 706 26.23 4.27 61.35
N VAL A 707 27.53 4.40 61.59
CA VAL A 707 28.53 3.35 61.38
C VAL A 707 28.64 2.48 62.62
N GLU A 708 28.45 1.17 62.49
CA GLU A 708 28.67 0.19 63.57
C GLU A 708 30.12 -0.29 63.54
N ASN A 709 30.89 0.05 64.57
CA ASN A 709 32.29 -0.31 64.70
C ASN A 709 32.46 -1.76 65.17
N ALA A 710 33.55 -2.40 64.75
CA ALA A 710 33.87 -3.79 65.08
C ALA A 710 34.07 -4.06 66.59
N ASP A 711 34.16 -3.03 67.43
CA ASP A 711 34.27 -3.14 68.89
C ASP A 711 32.90 -3.07 69.62
N GLY A 712 31.81 -2.73 68.93
CA GLY A 712 30.47 -2.53 69.51
C GLY A 712 30.15 -1.07 69.91
N THR A 713 30.95 -0.10 69.49
CA THR A 713 30.54 1.31 69.42
C THR A 713 29.81 1.63 68.11
N PHE A 714 29.08 2.74 68.09
CA PHE A 714 28.40 3.27 66.91
C PHE A 714 28.76 4.74 66.74
N ASP A 715 29.34 5.12 65.61
CA ASP A 715 29.64 6.51 65.28
C ASP A 715 28.54 7.09 64.39
N ILE A 716 27.97 8.20 64.86
CA ILE A 716 26.88 8.93 64.20
C ILE A 716 27.46 10.19 63.58
N PHE A 717 27.40 10.32 62.25
CA PHE A 717 27.92 11.46 61.50
C PHE A 717 26.77 12.34 61.00
N TYR A 718 26.83 13.64 61.29
CA TYR A 718 25.90 14.63 60.73
C TYR A 718 26.58 15.99 60.54
N THR A 719 26.11 16.76 59.56
CA THR A 719 26.56 18.14 59.33
C THR A 719 25.41 19.10 59.61
N ALA A 720 25.64 20.23 60.29
CA ALA A 720 24.60 21.25 60.49
C ALA A 720 24.58 22.24 59.29
N PRO A 721 23.57 22.21 58.40
CA PRO A 721 23.56 23.06 57.19
C PRO A 721 23.27 24.55 57.45
N GLN A 722 22.75 24.92 58.64
CA GLN A 722 22.32 26.29 58.94
C GLN A 722 22.44 26.58 60.45
N PRO A 723 22.59 27.85 60.87
CA PRO A 723 22.71 28.19 62.29
C PRO A 723 21.35 28.09 63.02
N GLY A 724 21.39 27.74 64.30
CA GLY A 724 20.21 27.69 65.17
C GLY A 724 20.20 26.47 66.10
N LYS A 725 19.07 26.26 66.79
CA LYS A 725 18.89 25.15 67.73
C LYS A 725 18.49 23.86 67.03
N TYR A 726 19.31 22.82 67.19
CA TYR A 726 19.03 21.45 66.75
C TYR A 726 18.57 20.57 67.92
N VAL A 727 17.81 19.51 67.61
CA VAL A 727 17.39 18.48 68.58
C VAL A 727 17.82 17.12 68.07
N ILE A 728 18.62 16.41 68.87
CA ILE A 728 19.27 15.15 68.46
C ILE A 728 18.71 14.01 69.29
N CYS A 729 17.89 13.19 68.65
CA CYS A 729 17.21 12.05 69.24
C CYS A 729 18.00 10.76 69.01
N VAL A 730 19.09 10.55 69.77
CA VAL A 730 19.82 9.27 69.79
C VAL A 730 19.01 8.22 70.55
N ARG A 731 18.86 7.03 69.97
CA ARG A 731 18.14 5.90 70.54
C ARG A 731 18.95 4.62 70.37
N PHE A 732 18.74 3.64 71.24
CA PHE A 732 19.24 2.28 71.09
C PHE A 732 18.09 1.31 71.31
N GLY A 733 17.97 0.28 70.48
CA GLY A 733 16.87 -0.69 70.63
C GLY A 733 15.48 -0.08 70.48
N GLY A 734 15.35 1.11 69.89
CA GLY A 734 14.12 1.90 69.78
C GLY A 734 13.79 2.81 70.96
N GLU A 735 14.57 2.81 72.05
CA GLU A 735 14.36 3.67 73.22
C GLU A 735 15.46 4.73 73.34
N HIS A 736 15.16 5.86 73.98
CA HIS A 736 16.14 6.93 74.20
C HIS A 736 17.28 6.46 75.14
N ILE A 737 18.53 6.68 74.71
CA ILE A 737 19.70 6.48 75.57
C ILE A 737 19.74 7.56 76.67
N PRO A 738 20.50 7.37 77.77
CA PRO A 738 20.64 8.39 78.82
C PRO A 738 20.98 9.79 78.25
N ASN A 739 20.28 10.81 78.77
CA ASN A 739 20.36 12.22 78.37
C ASN A 739 19.82 12.58 76.97
N SER A 740 19.37 11.60 76.17
CA SER A 740 18.64 11.86 74.92
C SER A 740 17.18 12.31 75.21
N PRO A 741 16.61 13.28 74.47
CA PRO A 741 17.18 13.98 73.32
C PRO A 741 18.11 15.15 73.71
N PHE A 742 19.23 15.26 73.01
CA PHE A 742 20.21 16.34 73.17
C PHE A 742 19.74 17.60 72.44
N GLN A 743 20.21 18.76 72.90
CA GLN A 743 19.88 20.06 72.29
C GLN A 743 21.16 20.87 72.12
N VAL A 744 21.49 21.21 70.88
CA VAL A 744 22.77 21.85 70.51
C VAL A 744 22.51 23.11 69.68
N MET A 745 23.38 24.11 69.79
CA MET A 745 23.28 25.35 69.02
C MET A 745 24.32 25.36 67.89
N ALA A 746 23.90 25.24 66.64
CA ALA A 746 24.76 25.43 65.49
C ALA A 746 25.05 26.91 65.28
N THR A 747 26.33 27.28 65.15
CA THR A 747 26.77 28.68 65.04
C THR A 747 27.77 28.91 63.93
N ASP A 748 27.63 30.02 63.22
CA ASP A 748 28.57 30.58 62.24
C ASP A 748 29.74 31.32 62.92
N ARG A 749 30.31 30.73 63.98
CA ARG A 749 31.41 31.33 64.76
C ARG A 749 32.29 30.27 65.42
N PRO A 750 33.58 30.16 65.05
CA PRO A 750 34.50 29.28 65.75
C PRO A 750 34.66 29.74 67.21
N LEU A 751 34.48 28.81 68.14
CA LEU A 751 34.58 29.08 69.56
C LEU A 751 36.05 29.08 70.00
N LEU A 752 36.56 30.26 70.33
CA LEU A 752 37.89 30.45 70.90
C LEU A 752 37.99 29.76 72.27
N GLY A 753 38.54 28.54 72.27
CA GLY A 753 38.89 27.79 73.48
C GLY A 753 40.02 28.47 74.26
N VAL A 754 39.93 28.43 75.59
CA VAL A 754 40.89 29.08 76.50
C VAL A 754 42.06 28.14 76.82
N ASN A 755 43.26 28.72 76.95
CA ASN A 755 44.58 28.09 77.15
C ASN A 755 45.18 27.52 75.86
N GLY A 756 46.19 28.23 75.31
CA GLY A 756 46.76 27.94 74.01
C GLY A 756 47.89 26.91 74.00
N LEU A 757 47.87 26.07 72.97
CA LEU A 757 49.02 25.46 72.32
C LEU A 757 48.84 25.64 70.80
N ASP A 758 49.94 25.90 70.09
CA ASP A 758 50.00 25.97 68.63
C ASP A 758 49.72 24.59 67.98
N MET A 759 49.28 24.45 66.71
CA MET A 759 48.96 25.44 65.68
C MET A 759 47.97 24.84 64.67
N ALA A 760 47.02 25.63 64.17
CA ALA A 760 46.27 25.34 62.94
C ALA A 760 46.36 26.57 62.01
N GLY A 761 47.58 26.87 61.56
CA GLY A 761 47.84 28.04 60.72
C GLY A 761 47.05 27.99 59.40
N LEU A 762 46.57 29.14 58.96
CA LEU A 762 46.22 29.37 57.55
C LEU A 762 47.51 29.43 56.74
N ARG A 763 47.53 28.87 55.52
CA ARG A 763 48.75 28.88 54.71
C ARG A 763 49.16 30.33 54.38
N PRO A 764 50.39 30.78 54.66
CA PRO A 764 50.86 32.09 54.24
C PRO A 764 50.92 32.15 52.71
N PHE A 765 50.58 33.30 52.15
CA PHE A 765 50.58 33.55 50.72
C PHE A 765 51.82 34.37 50.32
N ASP A 766 52.74 33.73 49.61
CA ASP A 766 53.92 34.36 49.01
C ASP A 766 53.83 34.25 47.48
N LEU A 767 54.02 35.37 46.77
CA LEU A 767 54.06 35.42 45.31
C LEU A 767 55.17 36.37 44.82
N VAL A 768 55.92 35.95 43.81
CA VAL A 768 56.89 36.81 43.10
C VAL A 768 56.32 37.20 41.73
N ILE A 769 56.22 38.50 41.49
CA ILE A 769 55.65 39.08 40.27
C ILE A 769 56.78 39.78 39.49
N PRO A 770 56.99 39.49 38.19
CA PRO A 770 57.99 40.17 37.38
C PRO A 770 57.52 41.57 36.99
N PHE A 771 57.86 42.57 37.82
CA PHE A 771 57.54 43.97 37.63
C PHE A 771 58.72 44.85 38.08
N THR A 772 59.18 45.76 37.23
CA THR A 772 60.33 46.64 37.54
C THR A 772 59.86 48.03 37.98
N ILE A 773 59.98 48.31 39.28
CA ILE A 773 59.70 49.62 39.85
C ILE A 773 60.76 50.63 39.39
N LYS A 774 60.33 51.74 38.78
CA LYS A 774 61.24 52.77 38.25
C LYS A 774 61.37 53.98 39.17
N LYS A 775 60.24 54.57 39.59
CA LYS A 775 60.17 55.69 40.54
C LYS A 775 58.70 55.97 40.91
N GLY A 776 58.25 55.51 42.06
CA GLY A 776 56.88 55.68 42.55
C GLY A 776 56.62 54.83 43.80
N GLU A 777 55.43 54.94 44.39
CA GLU A 777 54.99 54.03 45.45
C GLU A 777 54.23 52.84 44.85
N ILE A 778 54.51 51.64 45.36
CA ILE A 778 53.69 50.44 45.11
C ILE A 778 52.90 50.13 46.39
N THR A 779 51.62 49.82 46.23
CA THR A 779 50.67 49.62 47.32
C THR A 779 49.88 48.34 47.08
N GLY A 780 49.41 47.71 48.16
CA GLY A 780 48.57 46.52 48.09
C GLY A 780 47.37 46.61 49.02
N GLU A 781 46.28 45.96 48.63
CA GLU A 781 45.05 45.82 49.40
C GLU A 781 44.50 44.40 49.18
N VAL A 782 44.30 43.64 50.26
CA VAL A 782 43.68 42.31 50.23
C VAL A 782 42.28 42.39 50.82
N ARG A 783 41.27 42.01 50.05
CA ARG A 783 39.91 41.79 50.51
C ARG A 783 39.74 40.31 50.87
N MET A 784 39.39 40.06 52.13
CA MET A 784 39.09 38.74 52.67
C MET A 784 37.62 38.36 52.41
N PRO A 785 37.25 37.06 52.48
CA PRO A 785 35.87 36.59 52.25
C PRO A 785 34.78 37.32 53.06
N SER A 786 35.08 37.76 54.28
CA SER A 786 34.13 38.56 55.09
C SER A 786 33.91 40.01 54.61
N GLY A 787 34.56 40.43 53.51
CA GLY A 787 34.57 41.80 53.01
C GLY A 787 35.53 42.73 53.77
N LYS A 788 36.19 42.24 54.83
CA LYS A 788 37.27 42.99 55.51
C LYS A 788 38.46 43.20 54.58
N VAL A 789 39.22 44.25 54.86
CA VAL A 789 40.40 44.64 54.10
C VAL A 789 41.65 44.64 54.99
N ALA A 790 42.75 44.13 54.46
CA ALA A 790 44.10 44.18 55.05
C ALA A 790 45.13 44.62 54.01
N LYS A 791 46.37 44.92 54.44
CA LYS A 791 47.50 45.22 53.54
C LYS A 791 48.48 44.05 53.50
N PRO A 792 48.96 43.63 52.31
CA PRO A 792 50.09 42.72 52.18
C PRO A 792 51.41 43.47 52.36
N ASP A 793 52.48 42.73 52.66
CA ASP A 793 53.86 43.21 52.57
C ASP A 793 54.33 43.11 51.11
N ILE A 794 54.98 44.16 50.61
CA ILE A 794 55.42 44.27 49.21
C ILE A 794 56.88 44.74 49.19
N THR A 795 57.77 43.90 48.69
CA THR A 795 59.22 44.12 48.62
C THR A 795 59.68 44.18 47.16
N ASP A 796 60.32 45.28 46.78
CA ASP A 796 61.11 45.36 45.53
C ASP A 796 62.41 44.54 45.68
N ASN A 797 62.55 43.49 44.86
CA ASN A 797 63.72 42.61 44.89
C ASN A 797 64.93 43.22 44.14
N LYS A 798 64.71 44.29 43.35
CA LYS A 798 65.72 45.02 42.55
C LYS A 798 66.41 44.22 41.44
N ASP A 799 65.95 43.00 41.19
CA ASP A 799 66.32 42.14 40.06
C ASP A 799 65.35 42.27 38.87
N GLY A 800 64.33 43.14 38.99
CA GLY A 800 63.22 43.28 38.04
C GLY A 800 61.92 42.60 38.50
N THR A 801 61.90 42.02 39.70
CA THR A 801 60.72 41.39 40.32
C THR A 801 60.32 42.04 41.65
N VAL A 802 59.08 41.81 42.06
CA VAL A 802 58.49 42.24 43.33
C VAL A 802 58.00 41.00 44.08
N THR A 803 58.41 40.83 45.33
CA THR A 803 57.83 39.83 46.24
C THR A 803 56.63 40.43 46.97
N VAL A 804 55.51 39.71 47.00
CA VAL A 804 54.32 40.02 47.79
C VAL A 804 54.13 38.92 48.82
N ARG A 805 53.94 39.29 50.09
CA ARG A 805 53.62 38.37 51.18
C ARG A 805 52.36 38.77 51.90
N PHE A 806 51.55 37.81 52.29
CA PHE A 806 50.35 38.01 53.09
C PHE A 806 50.14 36.86 54.07
N ALA A 807 49.87 37.17 55.32
CA ALA A 807 49.47 36.20 56.34
C ALA A 807 47.94 36.28 56.51
N PRO A 808 47.15 35.33 55.98
CA PRO A 808 45.70 35.40 56.06
C PRO A 808 45.19 35.21 57.49
N THR A 809 44.06 35.84 57.80
CA THR A 809 43.31 35.62 59.06
C THR A 809 41.96 34.94 58.85
N GLU A 810 41.62 34.60 57.60
CA GLU A 810 40.37 33.94 57.19
C GLU A 810 40.70 32.87 56.13
N ALA A 811 39.89 31.81 56.04
CA ALA A 811 39.95 30.83 54.95
C ALA A 811 38.93 31.21 53.85
N GLY A 812 39.20 30.80 52.61
CA GLY A 812 38.34 31.07 51.44
C GLY A 812 39.00 31.93 50.35
N LEU A 813 38.19 32.41 49.41
CA LEU A 813 38.65 33.19 48.25
C LEU A 813 38.98 34.64 48.64
N HIS A 814 40.23 35.02 48.48
CA HIS A 814 40.75 36.36 48.69
C HIS A 814 41.00 37.07 47.35
N GLU A 815 40.78 38.39 47.32
CA GLU A 815 41.08 39.24 46.17
C GLU A 815 42.16 40.26 46.56
N MET A 816 43.19 40.41 45.72
CA MET A 816 44.35 41.26 45.99
C MET A 816 44.57 42.30 44.88
N ASP A 817 44.34 43.55 45.25
CA ASP A 817 44.74 44.71 44.48
C ASP A 817 46.23 45.01 44.74
N ILE A 818 46.99 45.26 43.67
CA ILE A 818 48.37 45.76 43.73
C ILE A 818 48.46 46.92 42.75
N ARG A 819 48.75 48.12 43.26
CA ARG A 819 48.70 49.37 42.53
C ARG A 819 50.03 50.13 42.63
N TYR A 820 50.60 50.48 41.49
CA TYR A 820 51.77 51.36 41.35
C TYR A 820 51.29 52.72 40.82
N GLU A 821 51.63 53.80 41.51
CA GLU A 821 51.11 55.16 41.21
C GLU A 821 49.57 55.19 41.04
N ASN A 822 48.86 54.49 41.93
CA ASN A 822 47.40 54.24 41.93
C ASN A 822 46.83 53.42 40.74
N MET A 823 47.63 53.01 39.76
CA MET A 823 47.22 52.13 38.66
C MET A 823 47.54 50.66 38.97
N HIS A 824 46.66 49.73 38.60
CA HIS A 824 46.93 48.29 38.79
C HIS A 824 48.15 47.82 37.98
N ILE A 825 49.03 47.04 38.60
CA ILE A 825 50.15 46.40 37.88
C ILE A 825 49.63 45.26 36.98
N PRO A 826 50.34 44.90 35.89
CA PRO A 826 49.99 43.74 35.07
C PRO A 826 49.83 42.48 35.93
N GLY A 827 48.65 41.86 35.89
CA GLY A 827 48.28 40.75 36.77
C GLY A 827 47.17 41.09 37.79
N SER A 828 47.15 42.32 38.32
CA SER A 828 46.18 42.74 39.33
C SER A 828 44.81 43.14 38.72
N PRO A 829 43.66 42.91 39.40
CA PRO A 829 43.47 42.21 40.67
C PRO A 829 43.75 40.70 40.57
N LEU A 830 44.48 40.17 41.55
CA LEU A 830 44.77 38.74 41.69
C LEU A 830 43.71 38.09 42.59
N GLN A 831 43.40 36.81 42.37
CA GLN A 831 42.50 36.04 43.23
C GLN A 831 43.21 34.77 43.70
N PHE A 832 43.12 34.46 44.99
CA PHE A 832 43.78 33.29 45.59
C PHE A 832 42.90 32.65 46.66
N TYR A 833 42.90 31.32 46.72
CA TYR A 833 42.18 30.58 47.75
C TYR A 833 43.11 30.29 48.93
N VAL A 834 42.65 30.57 50.14
CA VAL A 834 43.36 30.25 51.39
C VAL A 834 42.66 29.09 52.07
N ASP A 835 43.43 28.11 52.53
CA ASP A 835 42.96 27.04 53.40
C ASP A 835 43.93 26.81 54.56
N TYR A 836 43.48 26.04 55.55
CA TYR A 836 44.27 25.61 56.69
C TYR A 836 45.40 24.66 56.28
N VAL A 837 46.47 24.62 57.09
CA VAL A 837 47.62 23.74 56.84
C VAL A 837 47.25 22.24 56.95
N ASN A 838 46.23 21.90 57.76
CA ASN A 838 45.74 20.54 57.99
C ASN A 838 44.18 20.49 57.90
N SER A 839 43.58 20.74 56.74
CA SER A 839 42.11 20.80 56.57
C SER A 839 41.40 19.44 56.39
N GLY A 840 42.11 18.31 56.54
CA GLY A 840 41.52 16.95 56.52
C GLY A 840 40.98 16.49 55.15
N HIS A 841 41.12 17.31 54.10
CA HIS A 841 40.59 17.06 52.77
C HIS A 841 41.64 17.41 51.69
N VAL A 842 41.39 16.99 50.44
CA VAL A 842 42.31 17.26 49.33
C VAL A 842 42.34 18.76 49.02
N THR A 843 43.55 19.33 49.05
CA THR A 843 43.79 20.77 48.85
C THR A 843 44.80 21.02 47.74
N ALA A 844 44.75 22.20 47.12
CA ALA A 844 45.77 22.65 46.18
C ALA A 844 46.27 24.05 46.56
N TYR A 845 47.57 24.28 46.48
CA TYR A 845 48.20 25.57 46.79
C TYR A 845 49.48 25.78 45.97
N GLY A 846 49.81 27.04 45.68
CA GLY A 846 51.03 27.41 44.96
C GLY A 846 50.80 28.53 43.93
N PRO A 847 51.86 29.20 43.47
CA PRO A 847 51.75 30.39 42.63
C PRO A 847 51.07 30.11 41.29
N GLY A 848 51.26 28.92 40.72
CA GLY A 848 50.68 28.53 39.44
C GLY A 848 49.16 28.42 39.40
N LEU A 849 48.47 28.44 40.56
CA LEU A 849 47.00 28.54 40.61
C LEU A 849 46.47 29.97 40.40
N ILE A 850 47.37 30.96 40.40
CA ILE A 850 47.05 32.38 40.63
C ILE A 850 47.73 33.28 39.58
N HIS A 851 49.00 33.00 39.25
CA HIS A 851 49.80 33.82 38.34
C HIS A 851 50.89 33.01 37.63
N GLY A 852 51.32 33.49 36.46
CA GLY A 852 52.46 32.96 35.74
C GLY A 852 52.92 33.87 34.62
N THR A 853 53.92 33.41 33.86
CA THR A 853 54.44 34.13 32.69
C THR A 853 54.51 33.24 31.45
N VAL A 854 54.25 33.83 30.30
CA VAL A 854 54.35 33.18 28.99
C VAL A 854 55.72 32.51 28.82
N ASN A 855 55.71 31.27 28.37
CA ASN A 855 56.89 30.42 28.14
C ASN A 855 57.73 30.12 29.40
N LYS A 856 57.13 30.20 30.60
CA LYS A 856 57.71 29.64 31.84
C LYS A 856 56.74 28.65 32.51
N PRO A 857 57.23 27.52 33.06
CA PRO A 857 56.37 26.61 33.80
C PRO A 857 55.74 27.28 35.02
N ALA A 858 54.43 27.19 35.14
CA ALA A 858 53.66 27.58 36.31
C ALA A 858 53.42 26.34 37.18
N THR A 859 53.74 26.42 38.48
CA THR A 859 53.79 25.27 39.40
C THR A 859 52.86 25.42 40.61
N PHE A 860 52.24 24.33 41.03
CA PHE A 860 51.48 24.21 42.28
C PHE A 860 51.56 22.80 42.86
N THR A 861 51.11 22.63 44.09
CA THR A 861 51.11 21.35 44.82
C THR A 861 49.69 20.99 45.22
N VAL A 862 49.31 19.74 45.00
CA VAL A 862 48.09 19.12 45.55
C VAL A 862 48.50 18.29 46.78
N ASN A 863 47.77 18.40 47.88
CA ASN A 863 48.00 17.63 49.11
C ASN A 863 46.84 16.68 49.35
N THR A 864 47.15 15.39 49.50
CA THR A 864 46.20 14.28 49.68
C THR A 864 46.48 13.46 50.95
N LYS A 865 47.43 13.87 51.81
CA LYS A 865 47.92 13.12 53.00
C LYS A 865 46.83 12.46 53.85
N ASP A 866 45.73 13.17 54.08
CA ASP A 866 44.65 12.75 54.99
C ASP A 866 43.39 12.25 54.24
N ALA A 867 43.47 12.13 52.90
CA ALA A 867 42.34 11.68 52.08
C ALA A 867 42.39 10.16 51.84
N GLY A 868 41.28 9.46 52.14
CA GLY A 868 41.10 8.05 51.79
C GLY A 868 41.12 7.81 50.27
N GLU A 869 41.34 6.55 49.87
CA GLU A 869 41.62 6.13 48.49
C GLU A 869 40.71 6.78 47.44
N GLY A 870 41.31 7.33 46.37
CA GLY A 870 40.57 8.05 45.35
C GLY A 870 41.41 8.53 44.17
N GLY A 871 40.71 8.89 43.08
CA GLY A 871 41.31 9.38 41.84
C GLY A 871 41.46 10.91 41.83
N LEU A 872 42.67 11.40 41.55
CA LEU A 872 42.96 12.81 41.28
C LEU A 872 42.81 13.10 39.78
N SER A 873 42.08 14.16 39.43
CA SER A 873 41.88 14.62 38.05
C SER A 873 42.23 16.10 37.92
N LEU A 874 42.91 16.45 36.82
CA LEU A 874 43.52 17.76 36.56
C LEU A 874 43.23 18.20 35.12
N ALA A 875 42.80 19.44 34.93
CA ALA A 875 42.71 20.08 33.61
C ALA A 875 43.06 21.58 33.69
N VAL A 876 43.61 22.11 32.60
CA VAL A 876 43.98 23.52 32.46
C VAL A 876 43.44 24.04 31.12
N GLU A 877 42.55 25.02 31.19
CA GLU A 877 41.85 25.61 30.04
C GLU A 877 42.16 27.10 29.95
N GLY A 878 42.56 27.61 28.78
CA GLY A 878 42.88 29.03 28.63
C GLY A 878 43.32 29.43 27.22
N PRO A 879 43.90 30.64 27.06
CA PRO A 879 44.40 31.20 25.81
C PRO A 879 45.25 30.27 24.92
N SER A 880 45.95 29.29 25.51
CA SER A 880 46.63 28.21 24.79
C SER A 880 46.29 26.84 25.40
N LYS A 881 46.41 25.74 24.63
CA LYS A 881 46.64 24.42 25.25
C LYS A 881 47.93 24.56 26.08
N ALA A 882 47.91 24.05 27.30
CA ALA A 882 49.08 23.97 28.16
C ALA A 882 49.39 22.49 28.40
N GLU A 883 50.65 22.10 28.23
CA GLU A 883 51.11 20.76 28.60
C GLU A 883 51.13 20.68 30.14
N ILE A 884 50.56 19.61 30.71
CA ILE A 884 50.44 19.42 32.16
C ILE A 884 51.30 18.23 32.58
N SER A 885 52.23 18.45 33.50
CA SER A 885 53.02 17.40 34.15
C SER A 885 52.60 17.27 35.61
N CYS A 886 52.32 16.05 36.06
CA CYS A 886 52.07 15.72 37.47
C CYS A 886 53.16 14.75 37.97
N THR A 887 53.59 14.89 39.21
CA THR A 887 54.60 14.03 39.85
C THR A 887 54.20 13.80 41.30
N ASP A 888 53.96 12.54 41.68
CA ASP A 888 53.76 12.15 43.07
C ASP A 888 55.10 12.25 43.82
N ASN A 889 55.10 12.97 44.94
CA ASN A 889 56.26 13.17 45.81
C ASN A 889 56.44 12.02 46.83
N GLN A 890 55.53 11.04 46.85
CA GLN A 890 55.48 9.87 47.74
C GLN A 890 55.33 10.19 49.24
N ASP A 891 55.12 11.46 49.59
CA ASP A 891 54.85 11.94 50.95
C ASP A 891 53.35 12.22 51.20
N GLY A 892 52.48 11.92 50.22
CA GLY A 892 51.08 12.34 50.21
C GLY A 892 50.84 13.71 49.55
N THR A 893 51.78 14.22 48.75
CA THR A 893 51.57 15.39 47.90
C THR A 893 51.97 15.13 46.45
N CYS A 894 51.29 15.78 45.51
CA CYS A 894 51.59 15.75 44.08
C CYS A 894 52.06 17.14 43.62
N SER A 895 53.25 17.21 43.04
CA SER A 895 53.75 18.39 42.34
C SER A 895 53.12 18.47 40.94
N VAL A 896 52.47 19.58 40.61
CA VAL A 896 51.84 19.82 39.30
C VAL A 896 52.49 21.05 38.65
N SER A 897 52.75 20.96 37.35
CA SER A 897 53.21 22.08 36.54
C SER A 897 52.48 22.13 35.21
N TYR A 898 52.30 23.32 34.65
CA TYR A 898 51.84 23.51 33.28
C TYR A 898 52.61 24.63 32.56
N LEU A 899 52.71 24.56 31.23
CA LEU A 899 53.43 25.55 30.42
C LEU A 899 52.46 26.38 29.54
N PRO A 900 52.13 27.63 29.92
CA PRO A 900 51.31 28.53 29.13
C PRO A 900 52.16 29.29 28.09
N VAL A 901 51.69 29.35 26.83
CA VAL A 901 52.42 30.00 25.72
C VAL A 901 51.75 31.29 25.22
N LEU A 902 50.63 31.71 25.82
CA LEU A 902 49.93 32.96 25.52
C LEU A 902 49.47 33.68 26.79
N PRO A 903 49.33 35.03 26.79
CA PRO A 903 48.90 35.78 27.97
C PRO A 903 47.37 35.79 28.12
N GLY A 904 46.88 35.84 29.36
CA GLY A 904 45.46 35.89 29.70
C GLY A 904 45.11 35.02 30.92
N ASP A 905 43.83 34.83 31.17
CA ASP A 905 43.32 34.10 32.33
C ASP A 905 43.12 32.62 31.99
N TYR A 906 43.71 31.72 32.78
CA TYR A 906 43.63 30.26 32.64
C TYR A 906 42.83 29.67 33.81
N SER A 907 41.82 28.85 33.49
CA SER A 907 41.02 28.06 34.42
C SER A 907 41.72 26.75 34.75
N ILE A 908 41.91 26.45 36.03
CA ILE A 908 42.60 25.25 36.52
C ILE A 908 41.61 24.42 37.33
N VAL A 909 41.17 23.32 36.75
CA VAL A 909 40.25 22.36 37.38
C VAL A 909 41.07 21.31 38.11
N VAL A 910 40.91 21.24 39.43
CA VAL A 910 41.37 20.13 40.27
C VAL A 910 40.15 19.40 40.84
N LYS A 911 40.12 18.08 40.71
CA LYS A 911 39.04 17.21 41.21
C LYS A 911 39.59 15.99 41.94
N TYR A 912 38.86 15.54 42.96
CA TYR A 912 39.11 14.28 43.65
C TYR A 912 37.83 13.44 43.71
N ASN A 913 37.88 12.17 43.28
CA ASN A 913 36.70 11.32 43.10
C ASN A 913 35.56 12.06 42.35
N ASP A 914 35.92 12.61 41.19
CA ASP A 914 35.11 13.42 40.25
C ASP A 914 34.47 14.72 40.78
N LYS A 915 34.60 15.00 42.09
CA LYS A 915 34.15 16.24 42.72
C LYS A 915 35.24 17.32 42.69
N HIS A 916 34.86 18.58 42.51
CA HIS A 916 35.79 19.71 42.64
C HIS A 916 36.27 19.85 44.10
N ILE A 917 37.56 20.11 44.30
CA ILE A 917 38.11 20.47 45.61
C ILE A 917 37.77 21.93 45.96
N PRO A 918 37.84 22.36 47.24
CA PRO A 918 37.64 23.77 47.61
C PRO A 918 38.54 24.72 46.79
N GLY A 919 37.95 25.78 46.25
CA GLY A 919 38.62 26.74 45.36
C GLY A 919 38.72 26.35 43.88
N SER A 920 38.40 25.12 43.50
CA SER A 920 38.40 24.65 42.10
C SER A 920 37.07 25.02 41.39
N PRO A 921 37.08 25.59 40.16
CA PRO A 921 38.25 25.92 39.36
C PRO A 921 38.98 27.19 39.84
N PHE A 922 40.31 27.10 39.93
CA PHE A 922 41.17 28.24 40.22
C PHE A 922 41.40 29.08 38.94
N THR A 923 41.70 30.37 39.07
CA THR A 923 41.97 31.26 37.92
C THR A 923 43.38 31.84 38.00
N ALA A 924 44.28 31.36 37.14
CA ALA A 924 45.65 31.84 37.05
C ALA A 924 45.80 32.89 35.93
N ARG A 925 46.26 34.10 36.26
CA ARG A 925 46.52 35.14 35.25
C ARG A 925 47.95 35.09 34.74
N ILE A 926 48.10 34.68 33.48
CA ILE A 926 49.38 34.60 32.78
C ILE A 926 49.69 35.95 32.11
N THR A 927 50.90 36.45 32.34
CA THR A 927 51.39 37.73 31.79
C THR A 927 52.52 37.51 30.77
N GLY A 928 52.68 38.47 29.85
CA GLY A 928 53.66 38.44 28.78
C GLY A 928 53.79 39.82 28.14
N ASP A 929 54.63 39.96 27.11
CA ASP A 929 54.87 41.24 26.46
C ASP A 929 53.61 41.76 25.74
N ASP A 930 53.22 43.01 25.98
CA ASP A 930 51.90 43.56 25.61
C ASP A 930 51.66 43.56 24.09
N SER A 931 52.73 43.53 23.29
CA SER A 931 52.66 43.38 21.83
C SER A 931 51.91 42.12 21.39
N LEU A 932 51.94 41.04 22.19
CA LEU A 932 51.23 39.78 21.91
C LEU A 932 49.74 39.82 22.28
N ARG A 933 49.31 40.77 23.11
CA ARG A 933 47.91 40.85 23.56
C ARG A 933 47.03 41.61 22.57
N LEU A 934 47.60 42.57 21.85
CA LEU A 934 46.90 43.39 20.86
C LEU A 934 46.98 42.81 19.43
N SER A 935 47.90 41.89 19.15
CA SER A 935 48.15 41.33 17.81
C SER A 935 47.13 40.31 17.29
N HIS A 936 46.17 39.87 18.12
CA HIS A 936 45.30 38.71 17.83
C HIS A 936 43.78 38.99 17.93
N LEU A 937 43.36 40.25 17.80
CA LEU A 937 41.95 40.59 17.61
C LEU A 937 41.46 40.12 16.23
N LYS A 938 40.33 39.39 16.21
CA LYS A 938 39.77 38.75 15.01
C LYS A 938 38.80 39.66 14.26
N VAL A 939 38.89 39.69 12.93
CA VAL A 939 37.86 40.29 12.05
C VAL A 939 36.50 39.64 12.31
N GLY A 940 35.43 40.44 12.34
CA GLY A 940 34.05 39.96 12.55
C GLY A 940 33.67 39.56 13.99
N ALA A 941 34.61 39.54 14.94
CA ALA A 941 34.31 39.41 16.37
C ALA A 941 34.13 40.78 17.04
N SER A 942 33.39 40.87 18.14
CA SER A 942 33.28 42.12 18.91
C SER A 942 34.57 42.40 19.70
N ALA A 943 35.34 43.40 19.28
CA ALA A 943 36.54 43.85 19.98
C ALA A 943 36.15 44.78 21.14
N ASP A 944 35.99 44.22 22.35
CA ASP A 944 35.77 44.98 23.60
C ASP A 944 37.13 45.49 24.12
N ILE A 945 37.53 46.69 23.71
CA ILE A 945 38.80 47.33 24.09
C ILE A 945 38.60 48.20 25.34
N PRO A 946 39.29 47.92 26.47
CA PRO A 946 39.21 48.76 27.67
C PRO A 946 39.87 50.12 27.42
N LEU A 947 39.19 51.19 27.82
CA LEU A 947 39.73 52.54 27.82
C LEU A 947 40.17 52.94 29.23
N ASP A 948 41.32 53.60 29.30
CA ASP A 948 41.87 54.17 30.53
C ASP A 948 41.22 55.53 30.83
N ILE A 949 39.91 55.50 31.12
CA ILE A 949 39.06 56.67 31.40
C ILE A 949 38.33 56.43 32.73
N GLY A 950 38.58 57.31 33.70
CA GLY A 950 37.93 57.28 35.01
C GLY A 950 36.43 57.58 34.95
N GLU A 951 35.70 57.10 35.97
CA GLU A 951 34.23 57.14 36.01
C GLU A 951 33.65 58.54 35.74
N THR A 952 33.08 58.68 34.55
CA THR A 952 32.28 59.82 34.12
C THR A 952 31.04 59.31 33.38
N ASP A 953 29.99 60.13 33.31
CA ASP A 953 28.74 59.71 32.69
C ASP A 953 28.92 59.47 31.17
N LEU A 954 28.43 58.32 30.71
CA LEU A 954 28.52 57.87 29.32
C LEU A 954 27.85 58.86 28.36
N SER A 955 26.86 59.63 28.85
CA SER A 955 26.13 60.65 28.08
C SER A 955 27.02 61.75 27.47
N GLN A 956 28.21 62.00 28.03
CA GLN A 956 29.10 63.07 27.59
C GLN A 956 30.20 62.62 26.62
N LEU A 957 30.34 61.31 26.40
CA LEU A 957 31.39 60.72 25.57
C LEU A 957 30.85 60.29 24.20
N THR A 958 31.66 60.51 23.17
CA THR A 958 31.40 60.08 21.80
C THR A 958 32.63 59.40 21.24
N ALA A 959 32.44 58.32 20.48
CA ALA A 959 33.52 57.61 19.82
C ALA A 959 33.16 57.34 18.35
N THR A 960 34.17 57.32 17.47
CA THR A 960 34.05 56.84 16.10
C THR A 960 35.32 56.10 15.71
N VAL A 961 35.20 54.88 15.21
CA VAL A 961 36.32 54.12 14.63
C VAL A 961 36.48 54.48 13.16
N THR A 962 37.72 54.58 12.69
CA THR A 962 38.09 54.74 11.28
C THR A 962 38.89 53.51 10.87
N ALA A 963 38.41 52.74 9.88
CA ALA A 963 39.08 51.57 9.32
C ALA A 963 40.29 51.97 8.44
N PRO A 964 41.19 51.03 8.07
CA PRO A 964 42.33 51.28 7.18
C PRO A 964 41.97 51.97 5.86
N SER A 965 40.79 51.68 5.30
CA SER A 965 40.26 52.36 4.10
C SER A 965 39.86 53.83 4.29
N GLY A 966 39.94 54.37 5.50
CA GLY A 966 39.39 55.68 5.88
C GLY A 966 37.88 55.68 6.13
N ARG A 967 37.21 54.53 5.98
CA ARG A 967 35.77 54.36 6.26
C ARG A 967 35.50 54.46 7.75
N LYS A 968 34.44 55.17 8.15
CA LYS A 968 33.98 55.17 9.55
C LYS A 968 33.16 53.92 9.87
N GLU A 969 33.53 53.23 10.93
CA GLU A 969 32.81 52.06 11.46
C GLU A 969 31.96 52.44 12.67
N PRO A 970 30.79 51.81 12.85
CA PRO A 970 29.95 52.02 14.02
C PRO A 970 30.55 51.34 15.26
N CYS A 971 30.72 52.10 16.34
CA CYS A 971 31.24 51.63 17.62
C CYS A 971 30.37 52.09 18.79
N GLN A 972 30.34 51.31 19.87
CA GLN A 972 29.56 51.62 21.07
C GLN A 972 30.46 51.77 22.29
N LEU A 973 30.20 52.78 23.12
CA LEU A 973 30.80 52.94 24.44
C LEU A 973 29.97 52.15 25.46
N LYS A 974 30.64 51.32 26.27
CA LYS A 974 30.00 50.35 27.16
C LYS A 974 30.82 50.20 28.44
N ARG A 975 30.18 50.15 29.62
CA ARG A 975 30.88 49.74 30.86
C ARG A 975 31.19 48.24 30.80
N LEU A 976 32.46 47.89 30.97
CA LEU A 976 32.96 46.53 31.02
C LEU A 976 32.74 45.94 32.43
N ARG A 977 32.88 44.61 32.56
CA ARG A 977 32.60 43.88 33.82
C ARG A 977 33.48 44.29 35.00
N ASN A 978 34.61 44.96 34.74
CA ASN A 978 35.54 45.51 35.73
C ASN A 978 35.33 47.02 36.00
N GLY A 979 34.19 47.60 35.62
CA GLY A 979 33.85 49.01 35.86
C GLY A 979 34.44 50.01 34.86
N HIS A 980 35.54 49.67 34.18
CA HIS A 980 36.14 50.50 33.13
C HIS A 980 35.17 50.75 31.96
N ILE A 981 35.30 51.90 31.32
CA ILE A 981 34.62 52.18 30.04
C ILE A 981 35.41 51.50 28.93
N GLY A 982 34.75 50.71 28.09
CA GLY A 982 35.32 50.12 26.88
C GLY A 982 34.64 50.63 25.62
N ILE A 983 35.32 50.48 24.48
CA ILE A 983 34.71 50.56 23.15
C ILE A 983 34.52 49.15 22.62
N SER A 984 33.32 48.89 22.11
CA SER A 984 32.96 47.67 21.38
C SER A 984 32.69 48.03 19.92
N PHE A 985 33.37 47.37 18.99
CA PHE A 985 33.09 47.46 17.55
C PHE A 985 33.35 46.12 16.87
N VAL A 986 32.80 45.94 15.67
CA VAL A 986 32.96 44.71 14.88
C VAL A 986 33.73 45.06 13.60
N PRO A 987 35.07 44.91 13.59
CA PRO A 987 35.91 45.31 12.47
C PRO A 987 35.59 44.51 11.21
N GLN A 988 35.50 45.21 10.09
CA GLN A 988 35.23 44.64 8.76
C GLN A 988 36.48 44.50 7.88
N GLU A 989 37.60 45.12 8.27
CA GLU A 989 38.85 45.17 7.50
C GLU A 989 40.02 44.56 8.30
N VAL A 990 41.11 44.21 7.60
CA VAL A 990 42.38 43.75 8.20
C VAL A 990 43.35 44.93 8.21
N GLY A 991 44.06 45.17 9.32
CA GLY A 991 45.03 46.25 9.46
C GLY A 991 44.74 47.23 10.61
N GLU A 992 45.34 48.42 10.54
CA GLU A 992 45.27 49.46 11.57
C GLU A 992 43.97 50.27 11.53
N HIS A 993 43.17 50.14 12.59
CA HIS A 993 41.95 50.91 12.83
C HIS A 993 42.22 52.03 13.84
N LEU A 994 41.76 53.25 13.58
CA LEU A 994 41.98 54.43 14.42
C LEU A 994 40.71 54.81 15.19
N VAL A 995 40.77 54.72 16.52
CA VAL A 995 39.64 54.96 17.42
C VAL A 995 39.67 56.39 17.93
N HIS A 996 38.80 57.25 17.38
CA HIS A 996 38.65 58.64 17.81
C HIS A 996 37.63 58.74 18.95
N ILE A 997 37.95 59.51 20.00
CA ILE A 997 37.13 59.65 21.21
C ILE A 997 37.11 61.11 21.64
N SER A 998 35.91 61.67 21.86
CA SER A 998 35.71 63.07 22.25
C SER A 998 34.69 63.20 23.39
N ARG A 999 34.94 64.14 24.32
CA ARG A 999 34.01 64.51 25.40
C ARG A 999 33.43 65.89 25.10
N GLY A 1000 32.11 66.00 25.00
CA GLY A 1000 31.43 67.26 24.68
C GLY A 1000 31.90 67.92 23.37
N GLY A 1001 32.44 67.14 22.41
CA GLY A 1001 32.99 67.64 21.15
C GLY A 1001 34.50 67.96 21.15
N GLN A 1002 35.21 67.84 22.28
CA GLN A 1002 36.68 67.99 22.32
C GLN A 1002 37.38 66.61 22.41
N PRO A 1003 38.43 66.34 21.61
CA PRO A 1003 39.18 65.08 21.67
C PRO A 1003 39.80 64.81 23.04
N LEU A 1004 39.82 63.55 23.45
CA LEU A 1004 40.52 63.12 24.67
C LEU A 1004 42.00 62.86 24.43
N ALA A 1005 42.80 62.93 25.51
CA ALA A 1005 44.20 62.54 25.50
C ALA A 1005 44.36 61.08 25.04
N ARG A 1006 45.46 60.79 24.33
CA ARG A 1006 45.73 59.51 23.63
C ARG A 1006 44.74 59.13 22.51
N SER A 1007 43.87 60.05 22.05
CA SER A 1007 43.06 59.82 20.85
C SER A 1007 43.68 60.48 19.61
N PRO A 1008 43.71 59.83 18.42
CA PRO A 1008 43.21 58.48 18.14
C PRO A 1008 44.06 57.36 18.77
N ILE A 1009 43.40 56.28 19.17
CA ILE A 1009 44.05 55.03 19.60
C ILE A 1009 44.19 54.12 18.39
N SER A 1010 45.38 53.56 18.16
CA SER A 1010 45.64 52.58 17.10
C SER A 1010 45.29 51.16 17.53
N VAL A 1011 44.65 50.39 16.66
CA VAL A 1011 44.22 49.00 16.87
C VAL A 1011 44.54 48.17 15.63
N THR A 1012 45.54 47.30 15.70
CA THR A 1012 45.92 46.42 14.59
C THR A 1012 45.14 45.12 14.64
N ILE A 1013 44.49 44.75 13.53
CA ILE A 1013 43.57 43.62 13.45
C ILE A 1013 44.11 42.61 12.45
N SER A 1014 44.25 41.34 12.87
CA SER A 1014 44.99 40.31 12.14
C SER A 1014 44.11 39.13 11.74
N GLN A 1015 44.54 38.41 10.71
CA GLN A 1015 43.84 37.23 10.18
C GLN A 1015 44.44 35.96 10.78
N ALA A 1016 43.96 35.57 11.96
CA ALA A 1016 44.26 34.28 12.57
C ALA A 1016 43.31 33.20 12.04
N GLU A 1017 43.86 32.10 11.52
CA GLU A 1017 43.06 30.99 10.98
C GLU A 1017 42.25 30.30 12.09
N LEU A 1018 40.93 30.18 11.87
CA LEU A 1018 40.02 29.44 12.72
C LEU A 1018 40.18 27.93 12.48
N GLY A 1019 39.97 27.12 13.52
CA GLY A 1019 39.91 25.67 13.37
C GLY A 1019 38.81 25.26 12.39
N ASP A 1020 39.18 24.49 11.38
CA ASP A 1020 38.32 24.06 10.28
C ASP A 1020 37.72 22.71 10.62
N ALA A 1021 36.48 22.71 11.13
CA ALA A 1021 35.75 21.50 11.48
C ALA A 1021 35.63 20.50 10.30
N SER A 1022 35.71 20.98 9.05
CA SER A 1022 35.65 20.11 7.86
C SER A 1022 36.89 19.24 7.65
N ARG A 1023 37.99 19.54 8.36
CA ARG A 1023 39.24 18.77 8.33
C ARG A 1023 39.35 17.73 9.44
N VAL A 1024 38.50 17.79 10.48
CA VAL A 1024 38.44 16.74 11.51
C VAL A 1024 37.91 15.47 10.89
N ARG A 1025 38.65 14.36 11.03
CA ARG A 1025 38.25 13.05 10.51
C ARG A 1025 37.77 12.17 11.64
N VAL A 1026 36.60 11.55 11.49
CA VAL A 1026 35.99 10.72 12.52
C VAL A 1026 35.61 9.37 11.91
N ALA A 1027 36.18 8.27 12.43
CA ALA A 1027 36.09 6.95 11.81
C ALA A 1027 36.11 5.82 12.84
N GLY A 1028 35.35 4.75 12.60
CA GLY A 1028 35.31 3.56 13.46
C GLY A 1028 34.00 2.78 13.33
N PRO A 1029 33.95 1.55 13.88
CA PRO A 1029 32.74 0.72 13.87
C PRO A 1029 31.60 1.37 14.68
N GLY A 1030 31.91 1.99 15.82
CA GLY A 1030 30.95 2.67 16.70
C GLY A 1030 30.31 3.95 16.15
N LEU A 1031 30.46 4.22 14.84
CA LEU A 1031 29.76 5.29 14.12
C LEU A 1031 28.71 4.74 13.14
N ARG A 1032 28.51 3.43 13.10
CA ARG A 1032 27.64 2.73 12.13
C ARG A 1032 26.65 1.81 12.82
N GLU A 1033 27.17 0.89 13.63
CA GLU A 1033 26.39 -0.08 14.38
C GLU A 1033 27.01 -0.35 15.75
N GLY A 1034 26.24 -0.96 16.64
CA GLY A 1034 26.70 -1.37 17.96
C GLY A 1034 25.80 -2.43 18.58
N ARG A 1035 26.20 -2.92 19.75
CA ARG A 1035 25.45 -3.92 20.51
C ARG A 1035 25.33 -3.54 21.97
N THR A 1036 24.22 -3.93 22.59
CA THR A 1036 24.03 -3.72 24.02
C THR A 1036 25.05 -4.49 24.85
N PHE A 1037 25.62 -3.84 25.87
CA PHE A 1037 26.67 -4.34 26.76
C PHE A 1037 28.02 -4.67 26.09
N GLU A 1038 28.19 -4.44 24.79
CA GLU A 1038 29.48 -4.48 24.10
C GLU A 1038 30.06 -3.05 23.94
N PRO A 1039 31.33 -2.79 24.27
CA PRO A 1039 31.93 -1.47 24.12
C PRO A 1039 32.21 -1.13 22.64
N ALA A 1040 31.45 -0.18 22.10
CA ALA A 1040 31.65 0.38 20.78
C ALA A 1040 32.71 1.50 20.82
N HIS A 1041 33.54 1.59 19.78
CA HIS A 1041 34.63 2.57 19.71
C HIS A 1041 34.79 3.21 18.33
N PHE A 1042 35.38 4.40 18.32
CA PHE A 1042 35.80 5.13 17.13
C PHE A 1042 36.95 6.10 17.45
N THR A 1043 37.67 6.57 16.43
CA THR A 1043 38.74 7.56 16.57
C THR A 1043 38.38 8.90 15.93
N ILE A 1044 38.95 9.97 16.49
CA ILE A 1044 38.85 11.35 16.05
C ILE A 1044 40.27 11.86 15.79
N ASP A 1045 40.53 12.29 14.55
CA ASP A 1045 41.77 12.92 14.13
C ASP A 1045 41.53 14.42 13.91
N THR A 1046 42.15 15.24 14.75
CA THR A 1046 42.10 16.71 14.71
C THR A 1046 43.39 17.35 14.17
N ARG A 1047 44.39 16.56 13.77
CA ARG A 1047 45.76 17.04 13.49
C ARG A 1047 45.81 18.08 12.36
N ASP A 1048 44.99 17.89 11.33
CA ASP A 1048 44.86 18.82 10.18
C ASP A 1048 43.89 20.00 10.43
N ALA A 1049 43.19 20.04 11.58
CA ALA A 1049 42.02 20.89 11.78
C ALA A 1049 42.29 22.26 12.41
N GLY A 1050 43.50 22.56 12.88
CA GLY A 1050 43.83 23.83 13.50
C GLY A 1050 43.22 24.01 14.89
N TYR A 1051 42.93 25.26 15.30
CA TYR A 1051 42.53 25.58 16.68
C TYR A 1051 41.00 25.59 16.89
N GLY A 1052 40.50 24.58 17.59
CA GLY A 1052 39.10 24.49 18.03
C GLY A 1052 38.95 23.55 19.24
N GLY A 1053 37.90 23.77 20.04
CA GLY A 1053 37.52 22.85 21.13
C GLY A 1053 36.72 21.67 20.60
N LEU A 1054 37.07 20.45 21.00
CA LEU A 1054 36.35 19.22 20.66
C LEU A 1054 35.22 18.98 21.66
N SER A 1055 33.99 18.83 21.18
CA SER A 1055 32.80 18.55 22.00
C SER A 1055 32.09 17.30 21.48
N LEU A 1056 31.62 16.44 22.39
CA LEU A 1056 31.03 15.15 22.06
C LEU A 1056 29.80 14.85 22.91
N SER A 1057 28.71 14.42 22.29
CA SER A 1057 27.54 13.85 22.98
C SER A 1057 27.02 12.61 22.27
N ILE A 1058 26.44 11.69 23.04
CA ILE A 1058 25.76 10.50 22.54
C ILE A 1058 24.36 10.46 23.14
N GLU A 1059 23.35 10.60 22.30
CA GLU A 1059 21.94 10.70 22.69
C GLU A 1059 21.16 9.51 22.13
N GLY A 1060 20.46 8.74 22.98
CA GLY A 1060 19.73 7.56 22.55
C GLY A 1060 18.88 6.94 23.67
N PRO A 1061 18.36 5.71 23.48
CA PRO A 1061 17.51 5.00 24.43
C PRO A 1061 18.02 5.01 25.87
N SER A 1062 19.27 4.57 26.12
CA SER A 1062 19.91 4.68 27.42
C SER A 1062 21.00 5.75 27.43
N LYS A 1063 21.34 6.25 28.62
CA LYS A 1063 22.62 6.94 28.82
C LYS A 1063 23.78 5.96 28.60
N VAL A 1064 24.90 6.47 28.12
CA VAL A 1064 26.15 5.73 27.93
C VAL A 1064 27.28 6.52 28.58
N ASP A 1065 28.17 5.82 29.27
CA ASP A 1065 29.42 6.43 29.73
C ASP A 1065 30.38 6.51 28.54
N ILE A 1066 31.04 7.66 28.41
CA ILE A 1066 31.94 7.99 27.29
C ILE A 1066 33.35 8.09 27.86
N THR A 1067 34.26 7.24 27.40
CA THR A 1067 35.69 7.32 27.72
C THR A 1067 36.47 7.83 26.52
N THR A 1068 37.47 8.68 26.77
CA THR A 1068 38.31 9.31 25.75
C THR A 1068 39.78 9.14 26.10
N GLU A 1069 40.59 8.75 25.12
CA GLU A 1069 41.98 8.34 25.27
C GLU A 1069 42.80 8.92 24.12
N GLU A 1070 43.72 9.85 24.40
CA GLU A 1070 44.70 10.30 23.39
C GLU A 1070 45.67 9.13 23.11
N LEU A 1071 45.72 8.66 21.86
CA LEU A 1071 46.64 7.62 21.40
C LEU A 1071 48.00 8.22 21.06
N GLU A 1072 49.06 7.40 21.07
CA GLU A 1072 50.45 7.81 20.79
C GLU A 1072 50.65 8.44 19.40
N ASP A 1073 49.72 8.24 18.45
CA ASP A 1073 49.75 8.85 17.12
C ASP A 1073 49.14 10.28 17.09
N GLY A 1074 48.57 10.76 18.19
CA GLY A 1074 47.91 12.05 18.28
C GLY A 1074 46.44 12.06 17.83
N THR A 1075 45.80 10.89 17.68
CA THR A 1075 44.34 10.78 17.52
C THR A 1075 43.66 10.45 18.86
N CYS A 1076 42.40 10.84 19.03
CA CYS A 1076 41.61 10.55 20.22
C CYS A 1076 40.71 9.33 19.98
N ARG A 1077 40.90 8.25 20.75
CA ARG A 1077 40.00 7.10 20.79
C ARG A 1077 38.85 7.38 21.75
N VAL A 1078 37.63 7.28 21.24
CA VAL A 1078 36.37 7.40 21.99
C VAL A 1078 35.74 6.02 22.10
N SER A 1079 35.37 5.61 23.32
CA SER A 1079 34.62 4.37 23.56
C SER A 1079 33.35 4.64 24.37
N TYR A 1080 32.29 3.88 24.10
CA TYR A 1080 31.03 3.97 24.83
C TYR A 1080 30.31 2.61 24.85
N CYS A 1081 29.49 2.37 25.87
CA CYS A 1081 28.77 1.10 26.04
C CYS A 1081 27.25 1.34 26.15
N PRO A 1082 26.45 1.06 25.11
CA PRO A 1082 24.99 1.20 25.17
C PRO A 1082 24.33 0.05 25.94
N THR A 1083 23.24 0.33 26.66
CA THR A 1083 22.58 -0.66 27.54
C THR A 1083 21.11 -0.96 27.17
N GLU A 1084 20.60 -0.26 26.15
CA GLU A 1084 19.28 -0.49 25.53
C GLU A 1084 19.40 -0.42 24.00
N PRO A 1085 18.68 -1.24 23.22
CA PRO A 1085 18.75 -1.25 21.77
C PRO A 1085 17.94 -0.09 21.14
N GLY A 1086 18.35 0.35 19.95
CA GLY A 1086 17.68 1.43 19.22
C GLY A 1086 18.66 2.33 18.46
N ASN A 1087 18.18 3.51 18.03
CA ASN A 1087 19.01 4.46 17.29
C ASN A 1087 19.65 5.45 18.27
N TYR A 1088 20.98 5.57 18.22
CA TYR A 1088 21.78 6.53 18.97
C TYR A 1088 22.31 7.61 18.01
N ILE A 1089 22.36 8.85 18.47
CA ILE A 1089 22.81 10.02 17.73
C ILE A 1089 24.12 10.48 18.36
N ILE A 1090 25.23 10.35 17.63
CA ILE A 1090 26.57 10.78 18.07
C ILE A 1090 26.87 12.14 17.44
N SER A 1091 26.85 13.18 18.28
CA SER A 1091 27.29 14.52 17.91
C SER A 1091 28.77 14.68 18.24
N VAL A 1092 29.56 15.05 17.23
CA VAL A 1092 30.97 15.43 17.36
C VAL A 1092 31.10 16.81 16.74
N LYS A 1093 31.62 17.76 17.52
CA LYS A 1093 31.78 19.16 17.12
C LYS A 1093 33.21 19.63 17.37
N PHE A 1094 33.69 20.53 16.53
CA PHE A 1094 34.98 21.18 16.65
C PHE A 1094 34.82 22.69 16.45
N GLY A 1095 35.19 23.48 17.45
CA GLY A 1095 34.92 24.94 17.41
C GLY A 1095 33.42 25.26 17.25
N ASP A 1096 32.58 24.57 18.02
CA ASP A 1096 31.10 24.61 18.01
C ASP A 1096 30.40 24.14 16.72
N GLN A 1097 31.12 23.88 15.63
CA GLN A 1097 30.58 23.37 14.37
C GLN A 1097 30.62 21.84 14.30
N HIS A 1098 29.64 21.20 13.66
CA HIS A 1098 29.67 19.75 13.43
C HIS A 1098 30.77 19.36 12.43
N VAL A 1099 31.47 18.28 12.74
CA VAL A 1099 32.48 17.68 11.84
C VAL A 1099 31.80 16.85 10.72
N PRO A 1100 32.46 16.57 9.58
CA PRO A 1100 31.88 15.83 8.47
C PRO A 1100 31.23 14.50 8.88
N GLY A 1101 29.96 14.33 8.50
CA GLY A 1101 29.15 13.16 8.83
C GLY A 1101 28.43 13.24 10.19
N SER A 1102 28.77 14.21 11.06
CA SER A 1102 28.05 14.44 12.31
C SER A 1102 26.80 15.29 12.10
N PRO A 1103 25.68 15.03 12.80
CA PRO A 1103 25.46 13.94 13.76
C PRO A 1103 25.34 12.56 13.10
N PHE A 1104 26.07 11.58 13.63
CA PHE A 1104 26.06 10.20 13.14
C PHE A 1104 24.89 9.42 13.77
N SER A 1105 24.08 8.73 12.96
CA SER A 1105 22.98 7.88 13.44
C SER A 1105 23.41 6.42 13.47
N VAL A 1106 23.67 5.90 14.68
CA VAL A 1106 24.18 4.55 14.94
C VAL A 1106 23.04 3.63 15.35
N LYS A 1107 22.91 2.46 14.71
CA LYS A 1107 21.89 1.47 15.08
C LYS A 1107 22.48 0.46 16.07
N VAL A 1108 21.99 0.46 17.31
CA VAL A 1108 22.37 -0.49 18.35
C VAL A 1108 21.35 -1.63 18.43
N THR A 1109 21.84 -2.87 18.54
CA THR A 1109 21.05 -4.11 18.56
C THR A 1109 21.38 -4.97 19.79
N GLY A 1110 20.59 -6.03 20.04
CA GLY A 1110 20.74 -6.89 21.22
C GLY A 1110 19.63 -6.67 22.26
N GLU A 1111 19.74 -7.37 23.40
CA GLU A 1111 18.76 -7.31 24.47
C GLU A 1111 18.98 -6.08 25.36
N GLY A 1112 17.91 -5.40 25.78
CA GLY A 1112 17.99 -4.25 26.68
C GLY A 1112 17.75 -4.65 28.14
N ARG A 1113 18.33 -3.90 29.09
CA ARG A 1113 17.94 -4.04 30.51
C ARG A 1113 16.49 -3.60 30.68
N VAL A 1114 15.62 -4.52 31.11
CA VAL A 1114 14.22 -4.19 31.47
C VAL A 1114 14.22 -3.19 32.62
N LYS A 1115 13.79 -1.96 32.33
CA LYS A 1115 13.75 -0.86 33.29
C LYS A 1115 12.42 -0.11 33.14
N GLU A 1116 11.48 -0.42 34.02
CA GLU A 1116 10.16 0.22 34.01
C GLU A 1116 10.29 1.74 34.21
N SER A 1117 9.70 2.52 33.31
CA SER A 1117 9.54 3.97 33.51
C SER A 1117 8.28 4.50 32.83
N ILE A 1118 7.56 5.37 33.55
CA ILE A 1118 6.18 5.74 33.24
C ILE A 1118 6.14 7.02 32.39
N THR A 1119 5.74 6.92 31.11
CA THR A 1119 5.55 8.10 30.24
C THR A 1119 4.07 8.49 30.09
N ARG A 1120 3.67 9.49 30.88
CA ARG A 1120 2.34 10.10 30.92
C ARG A 1120 1.98 10.83 29.60
N ARG A 1121 1.41 10.12 28.62
CA ARG A 1121 0.90 10.72 27.38
C ARG A 1121 -0.26 11.71 27.63
N ARG A 1122 0.01 13.02 27.56
CA ARG A 1122 -1.03 14.02 27.23
C ARG A 1122 -1.35 13.92 25.73
N ARG A 1123 -2.61 13.68 25.36
CA ARG A 1123 -3.11 13.95 24.01
C ARG A 1123 -3.68 15.38 23.95
N ALA A 1124 -3.49 16.06 22.82
CA ALA A 1124 -4.40 17.14 22.41
C ALA A 1124 -5.65 16.53 21.72
N PRO A 1125 -6.82 17.19 21.74
CA PRO A 1125 -8.00 16.73 21.01
C PRO A 1125 -7.84 16.86 19.48
N PRO A 1126 -8.57 16.07 18.66
CA PRO A 1126 -8.49 16.08 17.21
C PRO A 1126 -9.57 16.95 16.52
N GLU A 1127 -9.40 17.06 15.19
CA GLU A 1127 -10.37 17.53 14.18
C GLU A 1127 -10.68 19.04 14.08
N ALA A 1128 -11.16 19.43 12.88
CA ALA A 1128 -10.99 20.76 12.30
C ALA A 1128 -12.27 21.25 11.58
N SER A 1129 -12.24 22.44 10.98
CA SER A 1129 -13.32 22.93 10.10
C SER A 1129 -12.82 23.79 8.93
N VAL A 1130 -13.68 23.90 7.92
CA VAL A 1130 -13.42 24.44 6.56
C VAL A 1130 -13.03 25.93 6.57
N GLY A 1131 -12.05 26.35 5.75
CA GLY A 1131 -11.82 27.79 5.52
C GLY A 1131 -10.67 28.22 4.59
N THR A 1132 -9.51 27.55 4.59
CA THR A 1132 -8.28 28.06 3.93
C THR A 1132 -7.45 26.94 3.28
N ALA A 1133 -6.60 27.29 2.31
CA ALA A 1133 -6.07 26.37 1.30
C ALA A 1133 -4.53 26.37 1.16
N CYS A 1134 -4.01 25.20 0.72
CA CYS A 1134 -2.76 24.99 -0.04
C CYS A 1134 -1.40 25.39 0.61
N ASP A 1135 -0.25 24.86 0.17
CA ASP A 1135 0.03 24.17 -1.11
C ASP A 1135 1.00 22.97 -1.01
N LEU A 1136 1.27 22.33 -2.15
CA LEU A 1136 1.92 21.03 -2.31
C LEU A 1136 3.45 21.10 -2.56
N SER A 1137 4.19 20.05 -2.19
CA SER A 1137 5.31 19.56 -3.02
C SER A 1137 5.58 18.06 -2.80
N LEU A 1138 5.66 17.30 -3.89
CA LEU A 1138 5.92 15.85 -3.91
C LEU A 1138 6.63 15.51 -5.23
N LYS A 1139 7.66 14.66 -5.24
CA LYS A 1139 8.38 14.30 -6.47
C LYS A 1139 8.89 12.86 -6.48
N MET A 1140 8.44 12.07 -7.45
CA MET A 1140 9.03 10.82 -7.94
C MET A 1140 9.13 10.91 -9.48
N PRO A 1141 10.17 10.34 -10.10
CA PRO A 1141 10.03 9.05 -10.81
C PRO A 1141 11.28 8.15 -10.60
N GLY A 1142 11.39 6.91 -11.10
CA GLY A 1142 10.50 6.07 -11.95
C GLY A 1142 11.11 4.67 -12.14
N SER A 1143 10.40 3.75 -12.80
CA SER A 1143 10.74 2.32 -12.93
C SER A 1143 11.53 1.95 -14.20
N PHE A 1144 12.30 0.83 -14.19
CA PHE A 1144 12.38 -0.15 -15.31
C PHE A 1144 13.23 -1.42 -15.02
N LEU A 1145 12.72 -2.58 -15.48
CA LEU A 1145 13.37 -3.77 -16.10
C LEU A 1145 14.46 -4.66 -15.39
N THR A 1146 14.07 -5.93 -15.22
CA THR A 1146 14.79 -7.23 -15.47
C THR A 1146 16.14 -7.60 -14.79
N PRO A 1147 16.26 -8.84 -14.24
CA PRO A 1147 17.53 -9.44 -13.80
C PRO A 1147 18.15 -10.45 -14.81
N PRO A 1148 19.48 -10.66 -14.79
CA PRO A 1148 20.13 -11.80 -15.46
C PRO A 1148 20.89 -12.77 -14.52
N LEU A 1149 20.60 -14.06 -14.69
CA LEU A 1149 21.55 -15.21 -14.67
C LEU A 1149 22.69 -15.27 -13.63
N GLY A 1150 22.45 -16.00 -12.53
CA GLY A 1150 22.98 -17.36 -12.36
C GLY A 1150 24.41 -17.60 -11.85
N LEU A 1151 24.52 -18.54 -10.89
CA LEU A 1151 25.49 -19.66 -10.93
C LEU A 1151 25.02 -20.80 -10.01
N SER A 1152 25.55 -22.01 -10.21
CA SER A 1152 25.06 -23.27 -9.61
C SER A 1152 26.19 -24.08 -8.96
N GLY A 1153 25.94 -24.72 -7.81
CA GLY A 1153 26.87 -25.68 -7.22
C GLY A 1153 26.39 -26.32 -5.91
N ALA A 1154 26.37 -27.64 -5.86
CA ALA A 1154 26.20 -28.51 -4.68
C ALA A 1154 27.48 -29.39 -4.55
N PRO A 1155 27.69 -30.28 -3.54
CA PRO A 1155 26.75 -30.78 -2.51
C PRO A 1155 27.33 -30.95 -1.07
N GLU A 1156 26.59 -31.72 -0.26
CA GLU A 1156 26.88 -32.40 1.04
C GLU A 1156 28.23 -33.20 1.13
N PRO A 1157 28.67 -33.80 2.29
CA PRO A 1157 27.88 -34.30 3.46
C PRO A 1157 28.51 -34.21 4.88
N ALA A 1158 27.90 -34.96 5.83
CA ALA A 1158 28.34 -35.40 7.18
C ALA A 1158 28.23 -34.36 8.32
N GLN A 1159 27.44 -34.56 9.39
CA GLN A 1159 27.40 -35.63 10.42
C GLN A 1159 28.52 -35.54 11.47
N ASP A 1160 28.18 -35.06 12.68
CA ASP A 1160 28.48 -35.79 13.93
C ASP A 1160 27.66 -35.29 15.14
N SER A 1161 27.61 -36.11 16.21
CA SER A 1161 27.24 -35.84 17.63
C SER A 1161 26.01 -36.57 18.22
N LEU A 1162 26.28 -37.77 18.75
CA LEU A 1162 25.68 -38.52 19.88
C LEU A 1162 24.23 -38.24 20.38
N VAL A 1163 23.50 -39.36 20.54
CA VAL A 1163 22.39 -39.52 21.49
C VAL A 1163 22.91 -40.02 22.84
N LEU A 1164 22.37 -39.52 23.96
CA LEU A 1164 22.30 -40.25 25.24
C LEU A 1164 21.09 -39.79 26.08
N HIS A 1165 20.51 -40.70 26.87
CA HIS A 1165 19.22 -40.51 27.57
C HIS A 1165 19.37 -39.88 28.97
N GLY A 1166 18.31 -39.21 29.45
CA GLY A 1166 18.25 -38.66 30.82
C GLY A 1166 16.94 -37.98 31.22
N ALA A 1167 15.78 -38.60 30.97
CA ALA A 1167 14.48 -38.18 31.53
C ALA A 1167 14.32 -38.69 33.00
N PRO A 1168 13.37 -38.25 33.84
CA PRO A 1168 12.01 -37.76 33.53
C PRO A 1168 11.82 -36.24 33.52
#